data_AF-A0A5B6TU20-F1
#
_entry.id   AF-A0A5B6TU20-F1
#
_cell.length_a   1.000
_cell.length_b   1.000
_cell.length_c   1.000
_cell.angle_alpha   90.00
_cell.angle_beta   90.00
_cell.angle_gamma   90.00
#
_symmetry.space_group_name_H-M   'P 1'
#
loop_
_entity.id
_entity.type
_entity.pdbx_description
1 polymer ?
#
loop_
_entity_poly.entity_id
_entity_poly.type
_entity_poly.pdbx_seq_one_letter_code
_entity_poly.pdbx_strand_id
1 'polypeptide(L)'
;MDPTLSASSVNRCATKRALGVLFRCAIWNRHGSHDSKGKPMARLNREPGKSGQPNPQSSGKARPVPRHREQSARAQDKLRQTPQAQQERKLRVLTKGPPAMVDSIAGAVTIKNLDLYYVVGSDAQMPVKGEHGFGLYFHDCRFLGGYEMALAGLAPVVLASTAQKGYQALFELTNPELQLEQGQSIPKDELGIRWERILDAGQTCVREVMTIQNFGHQACSFPLTLHFRAGFEDVFSVRGLVQDNLGRSEQPAWRGGKLQFVYHGADRLRRTVTVTFSPAPDTRHKTAAEFRIRVPAGDTRTIAVTIELTENAEEAEAGHLDQQPAVTLHSLARNLQNSSQQWLEQHTKLTSDSVLLNDIMDRSLRDLAVLRSRLGDKEYFAAGVPWFVALFGRDSLIVALEMLAFQPEFAAQTLRLLASYQGRRDDPWREEQPGKILHELRVGELARAGDVPHARFYGTVDATPLFLLLLGRHAAWTGDLGLFRQLREPVERALGWIAKAGDNHGDGYLKYRSRSEKGLVNQGWKDSGDAIVRADGSLAKPPIALVEVQGYVFAAKRAIADLYERAGEPDRASQLRHEAETLRKRFNRDFWCEEQGIFVLALEAGGRRAEVVSSNPGHALWTGIADEDKGHRSVARLMQDDMFSGWGVRTLSTAERGYNPVGYHLGTVWPHDNALLAAGCRNHGEDEAALRIFTAIAEAAAHFRHQRLPEAMAGFRREDFQAPVHYPVACHPQAWAAGAIPFLVTTCLGLEPDAFAGKLRIVRPRLPDFAKHIALHGLRIGDGSADLEFRRTADRAEVTILRTSGQLSVEVEG
;
A
#
# COMPACT_ATOMS: atom_id res chain seq x y z
N MET A 1 -26.73 60.78 47.44
CA MET A 1 -28.20 60.91 47.33
C MET A 1 -28.71 59.55 46.92
N ASP A 2 -29.35 58.89 47.87
CA ASP A 2 -30.15 57.68 47.75
C ASP A 2 -31.46 57.99 46.96
N PRO A 3 -32.34 57.04 46.55
CA PRO A 3 -32.43 55.70 47.12
C PRO A 3 -32.77 54.49 46.20
N THR A 4 -32.28 53.32 46.66
CA THR A 4 -32.99 52.01 46.87
C THR A 4 -33.56 51.19 45.70
N LEU A 5 -33.21 49.91 45.48
CA LEU A 5 -33.34 48.65 46.30
C LEU A 5 -34.75 48.02 46.34
N SER A 6 -34.88 46.81 45.77
CA SER A 6 -35.67 45.68 46.31
C SER A 6 -35.03 44.37 45.81
N ALA A 7 -34.33 43.59 46.64
CA ALA A 7 -34.80 42.65 47.66
C ALA A 7 -35.00 41.20 47.13
N SER A 8 -34.17 40.34 47.72
CA SER A 8 -34.08 38.88 47.73
C SER A 8 -35.34 38.12 48.16
N SER A 9 -35.46 36.84 47.78
CA SER A 9 -35.65 35.75 48.76
C SER A 9 -35.56 34.35 48.15
N VAL A 10 -35.00 33.44 48.94
CA VAL A 10 -34.92 31.98 48.78
C VAL A 10 -35.95 31.35 49.71
N ASN A 11 -36.67 30.30 49.26
CA ASN A 11 -37.21 29.13 50.01
C ASN A 11 -38.41 28.52 49.27
N ARG A 12 -38.85 27.27 49.45
CA ARG A 12 -38.32 25.92 49.76
C ARG A 12 -39.60 25.03 49.81
N CYS A 13 -39.45 23.74 49.47
CA CYS A 13 -40.32 22.60 49.86
C CYS A 13 -41.72 22.48 49.19
N ALA A 14 -42.25 21.30 48.84
CA ALA A 14 -41.89 19.91 49.14
C ALA A 14 -42.63 18.86 48.24
N THR A 15 -42.06 17.64 48.20
CA THR A 15 -42.71 16.29 48.15
C THR A 15 -43.40 15.83 46.84
N LYS A 16 -43.27 14.60 46.29
CA LYS A 16 -42.87 13.22 46.69
C LYS A 16 -42.39 12.47 45.41
N ARG A 17 -41.23 11.80 45.36
CA ARG A 17 -40.95 10.36 45.61
C ARG A 17 -41.90 9.31 44.96
N ALA A 18 -41.37 8.51 44.02
CA ALA A 18 -41.25 7.04 44.08
C ALA A 18 -40.45 6.51 42.84
N LEU A 19 -39.21 6.02 43.04
CA LEU A 19 -38.70 4.64 42.84
C LEU A 19 -38.82 4.10 41.39
N GLY A 20 -37.75 3.76 40.67
CA GLY A 20 -36.76 2.69 40.96
C GLY A 20 -37.17 1.41 40.18
N VAL A 21 -36.38 0.59 39.50
CA VAL A 21 -34.99 0.12 39.67
C VAL A 21 -34.67 -0.85 38.49
N LEU A 22 -33.41 -0.80 37.99
CA LEU A 22 -32.49 -1.85 37.50
C LEU A 22 -32.91 -3.09 36.65
N PHE A 23 -32.00 -3.39 35.69
CA PHE A 23 -31.44 -4.69 35.24
C PHE A 23 -32.36 -5.80 34.67
N ARG A 24 -32.11 -6.24 33.41
CA ARG A 24 -31.33 -7.46 33.05
C ARG A 24 -31.58 -7.94 31.61
N CYS A 25 -30.52 -8.50 31.02
CA CYS A 25 -30.52 -9.44 29.90
C CYS A 25 -31.38 -10.70 30.14
N ALA A 26 -31.97 -11.23 29.07
CA ALA A 26 -32.17 -12.67 28.81
C ALA A 26 -32.54 -12.80 27.31
N ILE A 27 -31.76 -13.49 26.47
CA ILE A 27 -31.79 -14.95 26.26
C ILE A 27 -33.22 -15.46 26.11
N TRP A 28 -33.59 -15.86 24.89
CA TRP A 28 -34.71 -16.76 24.66
C TRP A 28 -34.29 -17.93 23.80
N ASN A 29 -34.31 -19.10 24.43
CA ASN A 29 -34.28 -20.42 23.82
C ASN A 29 -35.48 -21.16 24.46
N ARG A 30 -36.40 -21.70 23.66
CA ARG A 30 -37.34 -22.72 24.12
C ARG A 30 -37.62 -23.76 23.05
N HIS A 31 -37.47 -25.01 23.49
CA HIS A 31 -37.82 -26.25 22.82
C HIS A 31 -39.34 -26.43 22.65
N GLY A 32 -39.70 -27.22 21.63
CA GLY A 32 -40.88 -28.09 21.59
C GLY A 32 -40.48 -29.43 20.94
N SER A 33 -40.80 -30.54 21.62
CA SER A 33 -40.46 -31.93 21.30
C SER A 33 -41.69 -32.75 20.85
N HIS A 34 -41.42 -33.99 20.38
CA HIS A 34 -42.29 -35.13 19.96
C HIS A 34 -42.48 -35.30 18.43
N ASP A 35 -42.40 -36.49 17.80
CA ASP A 35 -42.11 -37.86 18.25
C ASP A 35 -41.82 -38.80 17.04
N SER A 36 -40.81 -39.67 17.22
CA SER A 36 -40.78 -41.13 16.91
C SER A 36 -40.79 -41.74 15.48
N LYS A 37 -40.07 -42.90 15.44
CA LYS A 37 -40.00 -44.04 14.47
C LYS A 37 -38.93 -43.90 13.36
N GLY A 38 -38.01 -44.84 13.09
CA GLY A 38 -37.71 -46.19 13.59
C GLY A 38 -36.55 -46.78 12.75
N LYS A 39 -35.68 -47.58 13.41
CA LYS A 39 -34.47 -48.34 12.96
C LYS A 39 -34.71 -49.35 11.79
N PRO A 40 -33.75 -50.20 11.30
CA PRO A 40 -32.38 -50.54 11.80
C PRO A 40 -31.22 -50.77 10.78
N MET A 41 -30.05 -50.98 11.40
CA MET A 41 -28.76 -51.58 11.01
C MET A 41 -28.69 -52.72 9.97
N ALA A 42 -27.50 -52.88 9.36
CA ALA A 42 -26.77 -54.16 9.34
C ALA A 42 -25.24 -53.98 9.21
N ARG A 43 -24.49 -54.62 10.13
CA ARG A 43 -23.05 -54.94 10.04
C ARG A 43 -22.90 -56.33 9.42
N LEU A 44 -21.77 -56.64 8.76
CA LEU A 44 -21.15 -57.97 8.83
C LEU A 44 -19.67 -57.95 8.39
N ASN A 45 -18.84 -58.60 9.22
CA ASN A 45 -17.42 -58.91 9.07
C ASN A 45 -17.17 -60.01 8.01
N ARG A 46 -15.94 -60.08 7.47
CA ARG A 46 -15.08 -61.30 7.42
C ARG A 46 -13.70 -61.06 6.76
N GLU A 47 -12.64 -61.45 7.46
CA GLU A 47 -11.28 -61.84 6.98
C GLU A 47 -11.22 -63.38 6.75
N PRO A 48 -10.07 -64.09 6.52
CA PRO A 48 -8.72 -63.78 5.97
C PRO A 48 -8.18 -64.84 4.94
N GLY A 49 -6.97 -64.66 4.40
CA GLY A 49 -6.13 -65.76 3.85
C GLY A 49 -4.90 -65.30 3.03
N LYS A 50 -3.67 -65.45 3.58
CA LYS A 50 -2.56 -66.39 3.20
C LYS A 50 -2.11 -66.34 1.72
N SER A 51 -0.86 -66.52 1.28
CA SER A 51 0.53 -66.60 1.78
C SER A 51 1.38 -67.01 0.54
N GLY A 52 2.62 -66.55 0.34
CA GLY A 52 3.53 -67.22 -0.60
C GLY A 52 4.59 -66.36 -1.30
N GLN A 53 5.85 -66.53 -0.91
CA GLN A 53 7.07 -66.28 -1.69
C GLN A 53 7.60 -67.64 -2.21
N PRO A 54 8.35 -67.72 -3.33
CA PRO A 54 9.82 -67.53 -3.31
C PRO A 54 10.48 -66.86 -4.55
N ASN A 55 11.72 -66.41 -4.34
CA ASN A 55 12.76 -65.85 -5.25
C ASN A 55 13.38 -66.91 -6.21
N PRO A 56 14.44 -66.67 -7.06
CA PRO A 56 15.06 -65.45 -7.66
C PRO A 56 15.49 -65.58 -9.18
N GLN A 57 16.25 -64.58 -9.70
CA GLN A 57 16.98 -64.48 -11.01
C GLN A 57 16.15 -63.94 -12.21
N SER A 58 16.60 -63.08 -13.13
CA SER A 58 17.92 -62.53 -13.52
C SER A 58 17.79 -61.17 -14.25
N SER A 59 18.89 -60.42 -14.24
CA SER A 59 19.35 -59.31 -15.11
C SER A 59 18.49 -58.77 -16.27
N GLY A 60 18.31 -57.44 -16.28
CA GLY A 60 18.03 -56.65 -17.49
C GLY A 60 17.99 -55.14 -17.23
N LYS A 61 19.08 -54.42 -17.52
CA LYS A 61 19.14 -52.96 -17.45
C LYS A 61 18.16 -52.33 -18.47
N ALA A 62 17.19 -51.55 -18.00
CA ALA A 62 16.33 -50.72 -18.85
C ALA A 62 16.57 -49.22 -18.56
N ARG A 63 16.77 -48.46 -19.64
CA ARG A 63 16.96 -47.00 -19.71
C ARG A 63 15.75 -46.23 -19.15
N PRO A 64 15.93 -45.01 -18.61
CA PRO A 64 14.82 -44.21 -18.10
C PRO A 64 13.95 -43.67 -19.24
N VAL A 65 12.64 -43.84 -19.10
CA VAL A 65 11.59 -43.32 -19.99
C VAL A 65 11.29 -41.85 -19.62
N PRO A 66 11.06 -40.92 -20.57
CA PRO A 66 10.78 -39.52 -20.25
C PRO A 66 9.40 -39.33 -19.61
N ARG A 67 9.30 -38.41 -18.64
CA ARG A 67 8.09 -38.03 -17.90
C ARG A 67 7.09 -37.21 -18.75
N HIS A 68 6.46 -37.82 -19.75
CA HIS A 68 5.33 -37.23 -20.46
C HIS A 68 3.95 -37.53 -19.83
N ARG A 69 3.88 -38.40 -18.80
CA ARG A 69 2.61 -38.84 -18.18
C ARG A 69 2.01 -37.89 -17.13
N GLU A 70 2.77 -36.93 -16.60
CA GLU A 70 2.24 -35.99 -15.58
C GLU A 70 1.54 -34.77 -16.20
N GLN A 71 1.85 -34.41 -17.45
CA GLN A 71 1.14 -33.36 -18.19
C GLN A 71 -0.26 -33.82 -18.64
N SER A 72 -0.47 -35.11 -18.93
CA SER A 72 -1.78 -35.61 -19.38
C SER A 72 -2.82 -35.71 -18.26
N ALA A 73 -2.40 -35.93 -17.02
CA ALA A 73 -3.29 -35.89 -15.85
C ALA A 73 -3.81 -34.47 -15.56
N ARG A 74 -2.99 -33.43 -15.80
CA ARG A 74 -3.36 -32.01 -15.65
C ARG A 74 -4.40 -31.52 -16.67
N ALA A 75 -4.47 -32.15 -17.85
CA ALA A 75 -5.51 -31.84 -18.84
C ALA A 75 -6.88 -32.38 -18.42
N GLN A 76 -6.91 -33.54 -17.74
CA GLN A 76 -8.14 -34.20 -17.33
C GLN A 76 -8.82 -33.58 -16.10
N ASP A 77 -8.05 -33.00 -15.17
CA ASP A 77 -8.63 -32.29 -14.02
C ASP A 77 -9.12 -30.87 -14.37
N LYS A 78 -8.52 -30.22 -15.38
CA LYS A 78 -9.04 -28.95 -15.95
C LYS A 78 -10.41 -29.12 -16.63
N LEU A 79 -10.71 -30.32 -17.12
CA LEU A 79 -11.99 -30.66 -17.78
C LEU A 79 -13.15 -30.92 -16.80
N ARG A 80 -12.89 -30.95 -15.48
CA ARG A 80 -13.92 -31.21 -14.45
C ARG A 80 -14.55 -29.95 -13.85
N GLN A 81 -14.08 -28.76 -14.22
CA GLN A 81 -14.66 -27.50 -13.75
C GLN A 81 -15.77 -27.05 -14.72
N THR A 82 -16.92 -26.63 -14.19
CA THR A 82 -17.99 -26.08 -15.03
C THR A 82 -17.50 -24.82 -15.76
N PRO A 83 -17.97 -24.55 -16.99
CA PRO A 83 -17.61 -23.33 -17.73
C PRO A 83 -17.87 -22.05 -16.90
N GLN A 84 -18.88 -22.07 -16.03
CA GLN A 84 -19.21 -20.99 -15.10
C GLN A 84 -18.15 -20.80 -14.00
N ALA A 85 -17.64 -21.88 -13.39
CA ALA A 85 -16.55 -21.80 -12.42
C ALA A 85 -15.22 -21.35 -13.06
N GLN A 86 -14.97 -21.75 -14.31
CA GLN A 86 -13.83 -21.24 -15.09
C GLN A 86 -13.98 -19.75 -15.43
N GLN A 87 -15.18 -19.30 -15.78
CA GLN A 87 -15.50 -17.90 -16.06
C GLN A 87 -15.38 -17.04 -14.79
N GLU A 88 -15.91 -17.49 -13.64
CA GLU A 88 -15.81 -16.82 -12.34
C GLU A 88 -14.37 -16.76 -11.83
N ARG A 89 -13.59 -17.83 -12.01
CA ARG A 89 -12.14 -17.84 -11.73
C ARG A 89 -11.40 -16.88 -12.65
N LYS A 90 -11.72 -16.87 -13.94
CA LYS A 90 -11.13 -15.93 -14.93
C LYS A 90 -11.45 -14.49 -14.55
N LEU A 91 -12.69 -14.19 -14.17
CA LEU A 91 -13.09 -12.89 -13.62
C LEU A 91 -12.27 -12.53 -12.35
N ARG A 92 -12.19 -13.41 -11.34
CA ARG A 92 -11.38 -13.15 -10.12
C ARG A 92 -9.89 -12.93 -10.37
N VAL A 93 -9.31 -13.61 -11.36
CA VAL A 93 -7.89 -13.46 -11.74
C VAL A 93 -7.67 -12.18 -12.55
N LEU A 94 -8.63 -11.78 -13.39
CA LEU A 94 -8.59 -10.59 -14.24
C LEU A 94 -8.92 -9.28 -13.48
N THR A 95 -9.61 -9.39 -12.34
CA THR A 95 -10.02 -8.25 -11.52
C THR A 95 -9.23 -8.24 -10.22
N LYS A 96 -8.62 -7.11 -9.82
CA LYS A 96 -8.31 -6.87 -8.40
C LYS A 96 -9.65 -6.78 -7.64
N GLY A 97 -10.24 -7.92 -7.31
CA GLY A 97 -11.38 -7.96 -6.40
C GLY A 97 -10.92 -7.51 -5.01
N PRO A 98 -11.83 -7.01 -4.15
CA PRO A 98 -11.50 -6.81 -2.75
C PRO A 98 -10.94 -8.13 -2.19
N PRO A 99 -9.89 -8.11 -1.35
CA PRO A 99 -9.40 -9.27 -0.61
C PRO A 99 -10.45 -9.67 0.44
N ALA A 100 -11.63 -10.10 0.00
CA ALA A 100 -12.73 -10.51 0.85
C ALA A 100 -12.42 -11.81 1.62
N MET A 101 -11.35 -12.53 1.25
CA MET A 101 -10.90 -13.76 1.92
C MET A 101 -9.84 -13.54 2.99
N VAL A 102 -9.43 -12.29 3.25
CA VAL A 102 -8.45 -11.99 4.29
C VAL A 102 -9.13 -11.17 5.38
N ASP A 103 -9.05 -11.63 6.63
CA ASP A 103 -9.47 -10.83 7.79
C ASP A 103 -8.88 -9.41 7.72
N SER A 104 -9.64 -8.42 8.21
CA SER A 104 -9.22 -7.03 8.13
C SER A 104 -7.86 -6.82 8.79
N ILE A 105 -6.95 -6.17 8.04
CA ILE A 105 -5.62 -5.77 8.53
C ILE A 105 -5.60 -4.32 9.03
N ALA A 106 -6.76 -3.68 9.17
CA ALA A 106 -6.85 -2.27 9.59
C ALA A 106 -6.22 -1.99 10.96
N GLY A 107 -6.20 -2.99 11.86
CA GLY A 107 -5.55 -2.93 13.17
C GLY A 107 -4.12 -3.51 13.22
N ALA A 108 -3.57 -3.92 12.07
CA ALA A 108 -2.28 -4.60 12.03
C ALA A 108 -1.11 -3.68 12.43
N VAL A 109 -0.09 -4.28 13.03
CA VAL A 109 1.20 -3.65 13.26
C VAL A 109 2.14 -4.09 12.14
N THR A 110 2.59 -3.11 11.37
CA THR A 110 3.42 -3.33 10.18
C THR A 110 4.77 -2.67 10.33
N ILE A 111 5.82 -3.47 10.13
CA ILE A 111 7.21 -3.00 10.05
C ILE A 111 7.87 -3.49 8.77
N LYS A 112 8.80 -2.70 8.22
CA LYS A 112 9.54 -3.02 6.98
C LYS A 112 10.95 -2.47 7.05
N ASN A 113 11.87 -3.21 6.46
CA ASN A 113 13.24 -2.79 6.21
C ASN A 113 13.66 -3.37 4.86
N LEU A 114 13.89 -2.51 3.86
CA LEU A 114 14.10 -2.93 2.46
C LEU A 114 13.00 -3.92 2.04
N ASP A 115 13.34 -5.06 1.46
CA ASP A 115 12.38 -6.02 0.92
C ASP A 115 11.83 -7.02 1.96
N LEU A 116 12.32 -6.95 3.21
CA LEU A 116 11.83 -7.72 4.35
C LEU A 116 10.73 -6.92 5.08
N TYR A 117 9.56 -7.51 5.25
CA TYR A 117 8.47 -6.86 5.98
C TYR A 117 7.66 -7.86 6.82
N TYR A 118 7.04 -7.33 7.86
CA TYR A 118 6.39 -8.13 8.89
C TYR A 118 5.05 -7.47 9.26
N VAL A 119 3.96 -8.23 9.12
CA VAL A 119 2.59 -7.79 9.44
C VAL A 119 2.03 -8.72 10.50
N VAL A 120 1.66 -8.16 11.66
CA VAL A 120 1.18 -8.93 12.82
C VAL A 120 -0.03 -8.27 13.48
N GLY A 121 -0.76 -9.03 14.28
CA GLY A 121 -1.83 -8.47 15.10
C GLY A 121 -1.30 -7.44 16.11
N SER A 122 -2.19 -6.58 16.60
CA SER A 122 -1.88 -5.64 17.69
C SER A 122 -1.47 -6.35 18.99
N ASP A 123 -1.79 -7.64 19.09
CA ASP A 123 -1.44 -8.56 20.17
C ASP A 123 -0.07 -9.24 20.01
N ALA A 124 0.71 -8.81 19.00
CA ALA A 124 1.96 -9.42 18.57
C ALA A 124 1.81 -10.82 17.94
N GLN A 125 0.61 -11.39 17.85
CA GLN A 125 0.42 -12.76 17.40
C GLN A 125 0.22 -12.82 15.88
N MET A 126 0.47 -14.01 15.34
CA MET A 126 0.02 -14.42 14.01
C MET A 126 -0.73 -15.74 14.13
N PRO A 127 -2.04 -15.80 13.81
CA PRO A 127 -2.82 -17.02 13.96
C PRO A 127 -2.16 -18.22 13.25
N VAL A 128 -2.03 -19.35 13.94
CA VAL A 128 -1.51 -20.59 13.30
C VAL A 128 -2.60 -21.33 12.51
N LYS A 129 -3.85 -20.88 12.61
CA LYS A 129 -5.02 -21.42 11.88
C LYS A 129 -5.83 -20.27 11.25
N GLY A 130 -6.67 -20.61 10.27
CA GLY A 130 -7.53 -19.66 9.58
C GLY A 130 -6.85 -18.96 8.40
N GLU A 131 -7.66 -18.26 7.59
CA GLU A 131 -7.21 -17.45 6.47
C GLU A 131 -7.03 -15.99 6.94
N HIS A 132 -5.80 -15.49 6.89
CA HIS A 132 -5.47 -14.13 7.34
C HIS A 132 -4.25 -13.59 6.58
N GLY A 133 -4.02 -12.27 6.71
CA GLY A 133 -2.98 -11.52 6.01
C GLY A 133 -1.71 -11.29 6.81
N PHE A 134 -1.66 -11.72 8.07
CA PHE A 134 -0.46 -11.65 8.89
C PHE A 134 0.65 -12.59 8.38
N GLY A 135 1.90 -12.18 8.55
CA GLY A 135 3.07 -12.95 8.14
C GLY A 135 4.38 -12.18 8.15
N LEU A 136 5.48 -12.93 8.11
CA LEU A 136 6.81 -12.45 7.74
C LEU A 136 7.04 -12.73 6.25
N TYR A 137 7.32 -11.67 5.50
CA TYR A 137 7.36 -11.70 4.05
C TYR A 137 8.71 -11.23 3.51
N PHE A 138 9.10 -11.83 2.40
CA PHE A 138 10.28 -11.46 1.63
C PHE A 138 10.08 -11.85 0.16
N HIS A 139 10.39 -10.95 -0.78
CA HIS A 139 10.27 -11.20 -2.23
C HIS A 139 8.93 -11.80 -2.68
N ASP A 140 7.81 -11.14 -2.35
CA ASP A 140 6.43 -11.59 -2.63
C ASP A 140 6.04 -12.97 -2.02
N CYS A 141 6.86 -13.53 -1.12
CA CYS A 141 6.58 -14.79 -0.44
C CYS A 141 6.33 -14.56 1.07
N ARG A 142 5.26 -15.14 1.61
CA ARG A 142 5.01 -15.28 3.05
C ARG A 142 5.79 -16.48 3.59
N PHE A 143 6.97 -16.23 4.13
CA PHE A 143 7.81 -17.28 4.71
C PHE A 143 7.18 -17.86 5.98
N LEU A 144 6.82 -16.99 6.93
CA LEU A 144 6.17 -17.38 8.18
C LEU A 144 4.74 -16.86 8.18
N GLY A 145 3.77 -17.77 8.31
CA GLY A 145 2.35 -17.46 8.33
C GLY A 145 1.68 -17.68 9.68
N GLY A 146 2.40 -18.12 10.71
CA GLY A 146 1.85 -18.28 12.05
C GLY A 146 2.95 -18.26 13.12
N TYR A 147 2.67 -17.59 14.22
CA TYR A 147 3.55 -17.42 15.37
C TYR A 147 2.71 -17.02 16.58
N GLU A 148 2.51 -17.96 17.49
CA GLU A 148 1.69 -17.77 18.68
C GLU A 148 2.50 -17.99 19.97
N MET A 149 2.33 -17.10 20.95
CA MET A 149 2.81 -17.25 22.33
C MET A 149 1.65 -17.64 23.27
N ALA A 150 1.87 -18.65 24.09
CA ALA A 150 0.97 -19.06 25.16
C ALA A 150 1.69 -19.10 26.53
N LEU A 151 1.04 -18.57 27.56
CA LEU A 151 1.43 -18.61 28.97
C LEU A 151 0.52 -19.63 29.66
N ALA A 152 1.06 -20.78 30.10
CA ALA A 152 0.25 -21.86 30.65
C ALA A 152 -0.95 -22.26 29.76
N GLY A 153 -0.76 -22.23 28.43
CA GLY A 153 -1.79 -22.55 27.44
C GLY A 153 -2.76 -21.42 27.09
N LEU A 154 -2.63 -20.23 27.69
CA LEU A 154 -3.47 -19.07 27.42
C LEU A 154 -2.71 -17.97 26.68
N ALA A 155 -3.39 -17.25 25.80
CA ALA A 155 -2.80 -16.08 25.13
C ALA A 155 -2.58 -14.93 26.14
N PRO A 156 -1.53 -14.12 25.96
CA PRO A 156 -1.34 -12.90 26.73
C PRO A 156 -2.43 -11.86 26.42
N VAL A 157 -2.62 -10.91 27.34
CA VAL A 157 -3.51 -9.76 27.19
C VAL A 157 -2.71 -8.56 26.69
N VAL A 158 -3.24 -7.81 25.71
CA VAL A 158 -2.57 -6.66 25.10
C VAL A 158 -2.80 -5.40 25.94
N LEU A 159 -1.72 -4.69 26.26
CA LEU A 159 -1.79 -3.36 26.89
C LEU A 159 -1.51 -2.27 25.85
N ALA A 160 -0.45 -2.43 25.07
CA ALA A 160 -0.09 -1.51 24.01
C ALA A 160 0.73 -2.19 22.92
N SER A 161 0.73 -1.59 21.74
CA SER A 161 1.71 -1.89 20.69
C SER A 161 2.24 -0.59 20.12
N THR A 162 3.29 -0.63 19.31
CA THR A 162 3.73 0.49 18.46
C THR A 162 4.68 -0.01 17.35
N ALA A 163 4.63 0.67 16.20
CA ALA A 163 5.58 0.52 15.09
C ALA A 163 6.00 1.89 14.54
N GLN A 164 6.00 2.92 15.40
CA GLN A 164 6.25 4.31 15.01
C GLN A 164 7.55 4.50 14.23
N LYS A 165 8.61 3.74 14.59
CA LYS A 165 9.91 3.75 13.91
C LYS A 165 9.91 3.06 12.54
N GLY A 166 8.88 2.28 12.21
CA GLY A 166 8.70 1.64 10.92
C GLY A 166 9.54 0.37 10.68
N TYR A 167 10.75 0.26 11.24
CA TYR A 167 11.59 -0.96 11.15
C TYR A 167 11.59 -1.80 12.45
N GLN A 168 11.00 -1.26 13.52
CA GLN A 168 10.91 -1.87 14.84
C GLN A 168 9.47 -1.84 15.33
N ALA A 169 9.01 -2.96 15.90
CA ALA A 169 7.76 -3.05 16.64
C ALA A 169 8.05 -3.32 18.12
N LEU A 170 7.20 -2.78 18.98
CA LEU A 170 7.21 -2.98 20.43
C LEU A 170 5.79 -3.29 20.88
N PHE A 171 5.65 -4.30 21.73
CA PHE A 171 4.41 -4.71 22.35
C PHE A 171 4.59 -4.77 23.87
N GLU A 172 3.63 -4.21 24.59
CA GLU A 172 3.50 -4.36 26.05
C GLU A 172 2.27 -5.22 26.30
N LEU A 173 2.48 -6.38 26.90
CA LEU A 173 1.47 -7.40 27.17
C LEU A 173 1.48 -7.79 28.65
N THR A 174 0.43 -8.45 29.10
CA THR A 174 0.35 -9.02 30.46
C THR A 174 -0.29 -10.41 30.47
N ASN A 175 -0.26 -11.10 31.61
CA ASN A 175 -0.86 -12.41 31.75
C ASN A 175 -2.36 -12.32 32.12
N PRO A 176 -3.21 -13.19 31.56
CA PRO A 176 -4.51 -13.47 32.18
C PRO A 176 -4.31 -14.24 33.49
N GLU A 177 -5.39 -14.54 34.21
CA GLU A 177 -5.31 -15.45 35.36
C GLU A 177 -4.84 -16.84 34.90
N LEU A 178 -3.65 -17.25 35.36
CA LEU A 178 -3.03 -18.51 34.95
C LEU A 178 -3.29 -19.57 36.00
N GLN A 179 -3.86 -20.70 35.58
CA GLN A 179 -4.00 -21.89 36.40
C GLN A 179 -2.82 -22.82 36.12
N LEU A 180 -2.02 -23.12 37.13
CA LEU A 180 -0.84 -23.96 37.02
C LEU A 180 -1.11 -25.37 37.55
N GLU A 181 -0.18 -26.28 37.30
CA GLU A 181 -0.22 -27.61 37.90
C GLU A 181 -0.22 -27.51 39.45
N GLN A 182 -0.84 -28.48 40.11
CA GLN A 182 -0.94 -28.57 41.58
C GLN A 182 -1.76 -27.47 42.28
N GLY A 183 -2.62 -26.74 41.55
CA GLY A 183 -3.57 -25.78 42.12
C GLY A 183 -2.96 -24.42 42.49
N GLN A 184 -1.73 -24.16 42.06
CA GLN A 184 -1.15 -22.82 42.12
C GLN A 184 -1.76 -21.94 41.01
N SER A 185 -1.92 -20.65 41.29
CA SER A 185 -2.36 -19.68 40.29
C SER A 185 -1.44 -18.48 40.28
N ILE A 186 -1.27 -17.88 39.11
CA ILE A 186 -0.69 -16.55 38.97
C ILE A 186 -1.87 -15.62 38.68
N PRO A 187 -2.18 -14.68 39.58
CA PRO A 187 -3.23 -13.70 39.37
C PRO A 187 -3.03 -12.93 38.06
N LYS A 188 -4.14 -12.48 37.48
CA LYS A 188 -4.07 -11.60 36.30
C LYS A 188 -3.23 -10.35 36.60
N ASP A 189 -2.62 -9.81 35.56
CA ASP A 189 -1.93 -8.52 35.59
C ASP A 189 -0.62 -8.48 36.44
N GLU A 190 -0.10 -9.63 36.91
CA GLU A 190 1.14 -9.70 37.72
C GLU A 190 2.43 -9.79 36.89
N LEU A 191 2.34 -10.24 35.63
CA LEU A 191 3.49 -10.38 34.73
C LEU A 191 3.42 -9.30 33.65
N GLY A 192 4.47 -8.50 33.52
CA GLY A 192 4.69 -7.66 32.35
C GLY A 192 5.48 -8.41 31.29
N ILE A 193 5.05 -8.31 30.04
CA ILE A 193 5.75 -8.93 28.91
C ILE A 193 5.99 -7.86 27.86
N ARG A 194 7.26 -7.45 27.77
CA ARG A 194 7.75 -6.54 26.75
C ARG A 194 8.30 -7.34 25.58
N TRP A 195 7.71 -7.23 24.40
CA TRP A 195 8.15 -7.92 23.19
C TRP A 195 8.64 -6.94 22.14
N GLU A 196 9.94 -6.94 21.88
CA GLU A 196 10.60 -6.11 20.87
C GLU A 196 10.94 -6.94 19.64
N ARG A 197 10.65 -6.39 18.45
CA ARG A 197 10.97 -7.01 17.15
C ARG A 197 11.66 -6.01 16.23
N ILE A 198 12.80 -6.40 15.64
CA ILE A 198 13.56 -5.56 14.72
C ILE A 198 13.89 -6.34 13.45
N LEU A 199 13.68 -5.71 12.29
CA LEU A 199 14.04 -6.28 10.99
C LEU A 199 15.48 -5.95 10.62
N ASP A 200 16.28 -6.99 10.36
CA ASP A 200 17.66 -6.92 9.90
C ASP A 200 17.72 -7.36 8.43
N ALA A 201 17.40 -6.42 7.53
CA ALA A 201 17.37 -6.71 6.10
C ALA A 201 18.75 -7.08 5.53
N GLY A 202 19.84 -6.56 6.12
CA GLY A 202 21.21 -6.93 5.73
C GLY A 202 21.49 -8.42 5.96
N GLN A 203 20.82 -9.02 6.94
CA GLN A 203 20.90 -10.46 7.25
C GLN A 203 19.65 -11.25 6.87
N THR A 204 18.69 -10.60 6.21
CA THR A 204 17.37 -11.18 5.89
C THR A 204 16.78 -11.93 7.08
N CYS A 205 16.80 -11.31 8.27
CA CYS A 205 16.32 -11.93 9.49
C CYS A 205 15.52 -10.98 10.38
N VAL A 206 14.72 -11.56 11.26
CA VAL A 206 14.04 -10.86 12.34
C VAL A 206 14.71 -11.21 13.65
N ARG A 207 15.00 -10.20 14.46
CA ARG A 207 15.53 -10.37 15.81
C ARG A 207 14.49 -9.90 16.81
N GLU A 208 14.17 -10.77 17.75
CA GLU A 208 13.15 -10.53 18.76
C GLU A 208 13.71 -10.73 20.16
N VAL A 209 13.22 -9.93 21.11
CA VAL A 209 13.47 -10.09 22.54
C VAL A 209 12.16 -9.96 23.29
N MET A 210 11.85 -10.98 24.09
CA MET A 210 10.75 -11.00 25.04
C MET A 210 11.34 -10.87 26.45
N THR A 211 11.00 -9.78 27.15
CA THR A 211 11.36 -9.56 28.55
C THR A 211 10.11 -9.74 29.41
N ILE A 212 10.16 -10.73 30.29
CA ILE A 212 9.09 -11.08 31.23
C ILE A 212 9.50 -10.56 32.59
N GLN A 213 8.72 -9.66 33.16
CA GLN A 213 8.93 -9.07 34.48
C GLN A 213 7.84 -9.53 35.43
N ASN A 214 8.22 -9.90 36.65
CA ASN A 214 7.27 -10.24 37.70
C ASN A 214 7.03 -9.03 38.62
N PHE A 215 5.83 -8.47 38.58
CA PHE A 215 5.37 -7.38 39.45
C PHE A 215 4.63 -7.88 40.69
N GLY A 216 4.36 -9.18 40.78
CA GLY A 216 3.80 -9.82 41.96
C GLY A 216 4.78 -9.90 43.13
N HIS A 217 4.26 -10.26 44.30
CA HIS A 217 5.04 -10.35 45.53
C HIS A 217 5.69 -11.73 45.77
N GLN A 218 5.40 -12.72 44.91
CA GLN A 218 5.92 -14.08 45.03
C GLN A 218 6.63 -14.49 43.74
N ALA A 219 7.57 -15.44 43.86
CA ALA A 219 8.21 -16.02 42.68
C ALA A 219 7.20 -16.84 41.87
N CYS A 220 7.15 -16.60 40.56
CA CYS A 220 6.27 -17.32 39.65
C CYS A 220 7.05 -18.37 38.85
N SER A 221 6.41 -19.50 38.57
CA SER A 221 6.94 -20.53 37.68
C SER A 221 5.84 -21.04 36.75
N PHE A 222 6.04 -20.98 35.43
CA PHE A 222 5.01 -21.36 34.46
C PHE A 222 5.63 -21.78 33.12
N PRO A 223 4.94 -22.62 32.31
CA PRO A 223 5.38 -22.92 30.96
C PRO A 223 5.00 -21.79 30.01
N LEU A 224 5.97 -21.35 29.18
CA LEU A 224 5.76 -20.47 28.04
C LEU A 224 6.01 -21.27 26.77
N THR A 225 5.04 -21.28 25.86
CA THR A 225 5.15 -22.01 24.59
C THR A 225 5.08 -21.04 23.41
N LEU A 226 6.00 -21.22 22.46
CA LEU A 226 6.03 -20.50 21.19
C LEU A 226 5.74 -21.50 20.05
N HIS A 227 4.69 -21.26 19.28
CA HIS A 227 4.27 -22.09 18.16
C HIS A 227 4.55 -21.42 16.83
N PHE A 228 5.15 -22.13 15.87
CA PHE A 228 5.49 -21.58 14.56
C PHE A 228 4.79 -22.34 13.41
N ARG A 229 4.41 -21.62 12.36
CA ARG A 229 3.91 -22.15 11.08
C ARG A 229 4.55 -21.41 9.91
N ALA A 230 5.29 -22.13 9.07
CA ALA A 230 5.73 -21.63 7.76
C ALA A 230 4.83 -22.19 6.65
N GLY A 231 4.49 -21.35 5.68
CA GLY A 231 3.65 -21.71 4.53
C GLY A 231 4.32 -21.50 3.18
N PHE A 232 5.24 -20.54 3.08
CA PHE A 232 5.92 -20.13 1.83
C PHE A 232 4.93 -19.72 0.74
N GLU A 233 3.89 -18.98 1.11
CA GLU A 233 2.79 -18.65 0.20
C GLU A 233 3.11 -17.41 -0.63
N ASP A 234 2.93 -17.47 -1.94
CA ASP A 234 3.01 -16.28 -2.81
C ASP A 234 1.92 -15.27 -2.44
N VAL A 235 2.21 -13.97 -2.51
CA VAL A 235 1.30 -12.88 -2.16
C VAL A 235 -0.01 -12.93 -2.94
N PHE A 236 -0.01 -13.40 -4.20
CA PHE A 236 -1.26 -13.58 -4.96
C PHE A 236 -2.11 -14.72 -4.37
N SER A 237 -1.49 -15.75 -3.80
CA SER A 237 -2.18 -16.82 -3.10
C SER A 237 -2.74 -16.37 -1.75
N VAL A 238 -1.97 -15.59 -0.98
CA VAL A 238 -2.45 -15.00 0.29
C VAL A 238 -3.66 -14.09 0.06
N ARG A 239 -3.69 -13.36 -1.06
CA ARG A 239 -4.82 -12.50 -1.45
C ARG A 239 -6.01 -13.26 -2.04
N GLY A 240 -5.91 -14.58 -2.19
CA GLY A 240 -6.97 -15.40 -2.77
C GLY A 240 -7.18 -15.23 -4.28
N LEU A 241 -6.21 -14.63 -4.99
CA LEU A 241 -6.28 -14.38 -6.43
C LEU A 241 -5.88 -15.61 -7.25
N VAL A 242 -4.98 -16.42 -6.70
CA VAL A 242 -4.53 -17.69 -7.28
C VAL A 242 -4.59 -18.75 -6.18
N GLN A 243 -5.07 -19.95 -6.49
CA GLN A 243 -5.06 -21.08 -5.56
C GLN A 243 -4.19 -22.19 -6.13
N ASP A 244 -2.88 -22.03 -6.04
CA ASP A 244 -1.92 -23.03 -6.49
C ASP A 244 -0.67 -22.96 -5.59
N ASN A 245 -0.43 -24.01 -4.78
CA ASN A 245 0.89 -24.26 -4.21
C ASN A 245 1.66 -25.09 -5.24
N LEU A 246 2.61 -24.47 -5.93
CA LEU A 246 3.30 -25.10 -7.05
C LEU A 246 4.51 -25.95 -6.62
N GLY A 247 5.10 -25.63 -5.47
CA GLY A 247 6.25 -26.32 -4.91
C GLY A 247 5.92 -27.41 -3.89
N ARG A 248 6.95 -27.82 -3.14
CA ARG A 248 6.89 -28.90 -2.14
C ARG A 248 7.58 -28.50 -0.84
N SER A 249 6.86 -28.60 0.27
CA SER A 249 7.41 -28.41 1.62
C SER A 249 8.00 -29.71 2.18
N GLU A 250 9.14 -29.61 2.89
CA GLU A 250 9.63 -30.69 3.76
C GLU A 250 8.86 -30.71 5.08
N GLN A 251 8.96 -31.82 5.82
CA GLN A 251 8.47 -31.87 7.19
C GLN A 251 9.34 -30.96 8.09
N PRO A 252 8.74 -30.09 8.92
CA PRO A 252 9.50 -29.26 9.85
C PRO A 252 10.35 -30.11 10.79
N ALA A 253 11.59 -29.70 11.04
CA ALA A 253 12.54 -30.48 11.81
C ALA A 253 13.41 -29.63 12.73
N TRP A 254 13.81 -30.20 13.86
CA TRP A 254 14.81 -29.63 14.75
C TRP A 254 16.20 -30.12 14.35
N ARG A 255 17.09 -29.21 13.96
CA ARG A 255 18.48 -29.53 13.55
C ARG A 255 19.45 -28.63 14.31
N GLY A 256 20.40 -29.23 15.02
CA GLY A 256 21.39 -28.47 15.80
C GLY A 256 20.77 -27.51 16.84
N GLY A 257 19.62 -27.86 17.41
CA GLY A 257 18.91 -27.01 18.38
C GLY A 257 18.05 -25.89 17.77
N LYS A 258 18.02 -25.77 16.44
CA LYS A 258 17.22 -24.77 15.70
C LYS A 258 16.00 -25.44 15.07
N LEU A 259 14.87 -24.73 14.98
CA LEU A 259 13.69 -25.19 14.25
C LEU A 259 13.81 -24.75 12.79
N GLN A 260 13.66 -25.68 11.84
CA GLN A 260 13.78 -25.40 10.42
C GLN A 260 12.53 -25.80 9.63
N PHE A 261 12.15 -24.91 8.71
CA PHE A 261 11.16 -25.15 7.66
C PHE A 261 11.84 -25.00 6.31
N VAL A 262 11.58 -25.92 5.38
CA VAL A 262 12.19 -25.93 4.05
C VAL A 262 11.11 -26.10 2.99
N TYR A 263 11.21 -25.31 1.93
CA TYR A 263 10.33 -25.35 0.78
C TYR A 263 11.12 -25.33 -0.53
N HIS A 264 10.69 -26.17 -1.45
CA HIS A 264 11.21 -26.30 -2.81
C HIS A 264 10.21 -25.69 -3.77
N GLY A 265 10.46 -24.47 -4.23
CA GLY A 265 9.56 -23.74 -5.13
C GLY A 265 9.62 -24.25 -6.57
N ALA A 266 8.52 -24.10 -7.30
CA ALA A 266 8.45 -24.37 -8.73
C ALA A 266 9.33 -23.42 -9.56
N ASP A 267 9.76 -22.30 -8.97
CA ASP A 267 10.76 -21.39 -9.51
C ASP A 267 12.22 -21.86 -9.33
N ARG A 268 12.43 -23.12 -8.87
CA ARG A 268 13.74 -23.75 -8.61
C ARG A 268 14.54 -23.06 -7.51
N LEU A 269 13.86 -22.39 -6.59
CA LEU A 269 14.46 -21.83 -5.39
C LEU A 269 14.12 -22.69 -4.17
N ARG A 270 15.16 -22.96 -3.38
CA ARG A 270 15.05 -23.53 -2.05
C ARG A 270 14.93 -22.41 -1.03
N ARG A 271 13.78 -22.35 -0.35
CA ARG A 271 13.47 -21.38 0.70
C ARG A 271 13.57 -22.03 2.06
N THR A 272 14.22 -21.37 3.02
CA THR A 272 14.34 -21.87 4.39
C THR A 272 13.94 -20.80 5.40
N VAL A 273 13.21 -21.19 6.45
CA VAL A 273 13.07 -20.43 7.70
C VAL A 273 13.84 -21.18 8.78
N THR A 274 14.79 -20.51 9.42
CA THR A 274 15.52 -21.06 10.58
C THR A 274 15.23 -20.21 11.81
N VAL A 275 14.68 -20.84 12.85
CA VAL A 275 14.37 -20.19 14.14
C VAL A 275 15.40 -20.64 15.18
N THR A 276 16.09 -19.68 15.77
CA THR A 276 17.10 -19.86 16.82
C THR A 276 16.65 -19.16 18.10
N PHE A 277 16.92 -19.77 19.25
CA PHE A 277 16.50 -19.28 20.56
C PHE A 277 17.70 -19.07 21.49
N SER A 278 17.62 -18.05 22.34
CA SER A 278 18.55 -17.85 23.46
C SER A 278 17.79 -17.38 24.71
N PRO A 279 17.77 -18.15 25.81
CA PRO A 279 18.35 -19.48 25.97
C PRO A 279 17.72 -20.53 25.04
N ALA A 280 18.30 -21.73 24.99
CA ALA A 280 17.67 -22.85 24.27
C ALA A 280 16.35 -23.27 24.95
N PRO A 281 15.35 -23.76 24.19
CA PRO A 281 14.09 -24.23 24.78
C PRO A 281 14.33 -25.47 25.66
N ASP A 282 13.59 -25.57 26.77
CA ASP A 282 13.63 -26.70 27.69
C ASP A 282 13.05 -27.96 27.04
N THR A 283 11.93 -27.81 26.32
CA THR A 283 11.34 -28.89 25.52
C THR A 283 11.00 -28.42 24.11
N ARG A 284 10.95 -29.38 23.19
CA ARG A 284 10.73 -29.16 21.76
C ARG A 284 9.68 -30.17 21.29
N HIS A 285 8.62 -29.69 20.66
CA HIS A 285 7.55 -30.57 20.18
C HIS A 285 7.03 -30.10 18.83
N LYS A 286 7.21 -30.91 17.79
CA LYS A 286 6.86 -30.56 16.40
C LYS A 286 7.45 -29.18 16.02
N THR A 287 6.61 -28.17 15.87
CA THR A 287 6.98 -26.78 15.54
C THR A 287 6.90 -25.83 16.74
N ALA A 288 6.86 -26.36 17.96
CA ALA A 288 6.74 -25.61 19.20
C ALA A 288 8.02 -25.68 20.03
N ALA A 289 8.39 -24.53 20.61
CA ALA A 289 9.46 -24.36 21.59
C ALA A 289 8.83 -24.03 22.95
N GLU A 290 9.17 -24.77 23.99
CA GLU A 290 8.64 -24.54 25.34
C GLU A 290 9.76 -24.21 26.32
N PHE A 291 9.48 -23.23 27.17
CA PHE A 291 10.37 -22.71 28.19
C PHE A 291 9.70 -22.80 29.56
N ARG A 292 10.41 -23.32 30.56
CA ARG A 292 9.99 -23.31 31.97
C ARG A 292 10.50 -22.03 32.60
N ILE A 293 9.65 -21.01 32.58
CA ILE A 293 9.99 -19.69 33.10
C ILE A 293 9.91 -19.73 34.62
N ARG A 294 10.99 -19.29 35.29
CA ARG A 294 11.01 -18.96 36.71
C ARG A 294 11.51 -17.53 36.90
N VAL A 295 10.65 -16.67 37.44
CA VAL A 295 10.95 -15.26 37.70
C VAL A 295 10.66 -14.94 39.17
N PRO A 296 11.68 -14.64 39.99
CA PRO A 296 11.47 -14.12 41.35
C PRO A 296 10.64 -12.83 41.36
N ALA A 297 10.07 -12.48 42.50
CA ALA A 297 9.35 -11.23 42.67
C ALA A 297 10.27 -10.02 42.38
N GLY A 298 9.83 -9.11 41.51
CA GLY A 298 10.59 -7.93 41.09
C GLY A 298 11.65 -8.17 40.01
N ASP A 299 11.95 -9.43 39.68
CA ASP A 299 13.00 -9.79 38.71
C ASP A 299 12.47 -9.86 37.26
N THR A 300 13.41 -10.00 36.33
CA THR A 300 13.15 -10.17 34.90
C THR A 300 13.79 -11.42 34.32
N ARG A 301 13.14 -12.02 33.31
CA ARG A 301 13.70 -13.05 32.43
C ARG A 301 13.56 -12.66 30.97
N THR A 302 14.55 -13.04 30.17
CA THR A 302 14.58 -12.71 28.74
C THR A 302 14.70 -13.95 27.87
N ILE A 303 13.92 -13.99 26.80
CA ILE A 303 14.08 -14.93 25.68
C ILE A 303 14.32 -14.11 24.42
N ALA A 304 15.41 -14.41 23.71
CA ALA A 304 15.67 -13.89 22.38
C ALA A 304 15.34 -14.93 21.31
N VAL A 305 14.74 -14.49 20.21
CA VAL A 305 14.40 -15.32 19.04
C VAL A 305 14.96 -14.67 17.80
N THR A 306 15.68 -15.44 16.98
CA THR A 306 16.14 -15.00 15.66
C THR A 306 15.47 -15.87 14.60
N ILE A 307 14.79 -15.24 13.63
CA ILE A 307 14.12 -15.90 12.51
C ILE A 307 14.86 -15.50 11.23
N GLU A 308 15.67 -16.41 10.69
CA GLU A 308 16.48 -16.20 9.48
C GLU A 308 15.76 -16.76 8.25
N LEU A 309 15.73 -15.99 7.17
CA LEU A 309 15.17 -16.40 5.88
C LEU A 309 16.30 -16.59 4.88
N THR A 310 16.24 -17.65 4.08
CA THR A 310 17.17 -17.84 2.95
C THR A 310 16.41 -18.23 1.69
N GLU A 311 16.89 -17.72 0.54
CA GLU A 311 16.51 -18.14 -0.80
C GLU A 311 17.78 -18.50 -1.57
N ASN A 312 17.96 -19.78 -1.92
CA ASN A 312 19.10 -20.26 -2.70
C ASN A 312 18.60 -21.00 -3.94
N ALA A 313 19.39 -21.01 -5.02
CA ALA A 313 19.13 -21.92 -6.14
C ALA A 313 19.20 -23.37 -5.65
N GLU A 314 18.28 -24.23 -6.09
CA GLU A 314 18.25 -25.65 -5.65
C GLU A 314 19.55 -26.42 -5.95
N GLU A 315 20.26 -26.02 -7.01
CA GLU A 315 21.50 -26.65 -7.47
C GLU A 315 22.76 -26.11 -6.78
N ALA A 316 22.64 -25.03 -5.98
CA ALA A 316 23.76 -24.53 -5.21
C ALA A 316 24.07 -25.53 -4.08
N GLU A 317 25.33 -25.97 -3.96
CA GLU A 317 25.79 -26.67 -2.78
C GLU A 317 25.41 -25.86 -1.54
N ALA A 318 24.99 -26.54 -0.47
CA ALA A 318 24.64 -25.90 0.79
C ALA A 318 25.90 -25.20 1.35
N GLY A 319 26.14 -23.98 0.90
CA GLY A 319 27.21 -23.14 1.39
C GLY A 319 27.01 -23.00 2.89
N HIS A 320 28.02 -23.42 3.66
CA HIS A 320 28.13 -23.05 5.05
C HIS A 320 28.10 -21.51 5.11
N LEU A 321 26.97 -20.94 5.52
CA LEU A 321 26.91 -19.54 5.94
C LEU A 321 27.65 -19.47 7.27
N ASP A 322 28.97 -19.37 7.16
CA ASP A 322 29.86 -19.12 8.27
C ASP A 322 29.69 -17.65 8.71
N GLN A 323 29.36 -17.52 9.99
CA GLN A 323 29.42 -16.35 10.87
C GLN A 323 28.94 -14.99 10.35
N GLN A 324 27.88 -14.52 10.99
CA GLN A 324 27.56 -13.11 11.10
C GLN A 324 27.93 -12.63 12.51
N PRO A 325 28.61 -11.47 12.68
CA PRO A 325 28.97 -10.95 13.98
C PRO A 325 27.72 -10.85 14.87
N ALA A 326 27.89 -11.08 16.17
CA ALA A 326 26.83 -10.91 17.15
C ALA A 326 26.46 -9.42 17.27
N VAL A 327 25.64 -8.92 16.35
CA VAL A 327 25.08 -7.56 16.43
C VAL A 327 24.01 -7.59 17.51
N THR A 328 24.23 -6.83 18.58
CA THR A 328 23.21 -6.66 19.63
C THR A 328 21.98 -5.94 19.04
N LEU A 329 20.78 -6.22 19.57
CA LEU A 329 19.57 -5.49 19.17
C LEU A 329 19.75 -3.97 19.27
N HIS A 330 20.45 -3.51 20.31
CA HIS A 330 20.68 -2.10 20.53
C HIS A 330 21.54 -1.46 19.43
N SER A 331 22.63 -2.12 19.00
CA SER A 331 23.45 -1.64 17.88
C SER A 331 22.68 -1.65 16.55
N LEU A 332 21.87 -2.68 16.28
CA LEU A 332 21.04 -2.73 15.08
C LEU A 332 20.01 -1.60 15.07
N ALA A 333 19.29 -1.41 16.19
CA ALA A 333 18.30 -0.35 16.33
C ALA A 333 18.90 1.04 16.08
N ARG A 334 20.11 1.29 16.62
CA ARG A 334 20.85 2.54 16.44
C ARG A 334 21.27 2.76 14.99
N ASN A 335 21.78 1.73 14.31
CA ASN A 335 22.19 1.84 12.91
C ASN A 335 21.00 2.14 11.99
N LEU A 336 19.87 1.47 12.19
CA LEU A 336 18.65 1.72 11.43
C LEU A 336 18.07 3.11 11.71
N GLN A 337 18.13 3.55 12.98
CA GLN A 337 17.74 4.91 13.35
C GLN A 337 18.60 5.94 12.62
N ASN A 338 19.92 5.78 12.64
CA ASN A 338 20.85 6.70 11.97
C ASN A 338 20.61 6.73 10.46
N SER A 339 20.41 5.58 9.82
CA SER A 339 20.08 5.51 8.39
C SER A 339 18.76 6.21 8.06
N SER A 340 17.74 6.03 8.88
CA SER A 340 16.45 6.72 8.71
C SER A 340 16.58 8.23 8.90
N GLN A 341 17.35 8.70 9.89
CA GLN A 341 17.54 10.13 10.14
C GLN A 341 18.37 10.78 9.03
N GLN A 342 19.45 10.14 8.59
CA GLN A 342 20.26 10.61 7.48
C GLN A 342 19.44 10.76 6.20
N TRP A 343 18.50 9.85 5.94
CA TRP A 343 17.58 9.96 4.81
C TRP A 343 16.63 11.17 4.98
N LEU A 344 16.06 11.37 6.16
CA LEU A 344 15.18 12.53 6.43
C LEU A 344 15.91 13.87 6.31
N GLU A 345 17.18 13.94 6.73
CA GLU A 345 18.01 15.15 6.65
C GLU A 345 18.28 15.64 5.22
N GLN A 346 18.12 14.78 4.21
CA GLN A 346 18.31 15.12 2.80
C GLN A 346 17.10 15.83 2.16
N HIS A 347 15.99 15.95 2.90
CA HIS A 347 14.77 16.57 2.39
C HIS A 347 14.68 18.04 2.77
N THR A 348 13.94 18.81 1.97
CA THR A 348 13.44 20.12 2.40
C THR A 348 12.68 19.97 3.71
N LYS A 349 13.05 20.77 4.71
CA LYS A 349 12.44 20.69 6.04
C LYS A 349 11.23 21.60 6.09
N LEU A 350 10.11 21.09 6.58
CA LEU A 350 8.93 21.87 6.89
C LEU A 350 8.82 22.05 8.40
N THR A 351 8.55 23.28 8.82
CA THR A 351 8.10 23.59 10.19
C THR A 351 6.86 24.45 10.12
N SER A 352 5.98 24.35 11.11
CA SER A 352 4.76 25.15 11.18
C SER A 352 4.35 25.37 12.64
N ASP A 353 3.43 26.32 12.86
CA ASP A 353 2.77 26.49 14.15
C ASP A 353 1.70 25.42 14.44
N SER A 354 1.40 24.57 13.45
CA SER A 354 0.44 23.48 13.56
C SER A 354 1.13 22.17 13.92
N VAL A 355 0.85 21.67 15.14
CA VAL A 355 1.32 20.34 15.57
C VAL A 355 0.83 19.25 14.62
N LEU A 356 -0.43 19.33 14.18
CA LEU A 356 -0.99 18.38 13.23
C LEU A 356 -0.20 18.33 11.92
N LEU A 357 0.10 19.50 11.32
CA LEU A 357 0.84 19.55 10.05
C LEU A 357 2.26 18.98 10.20
N ASN A 358 2.94 19.33 11.29
CA ASN A 358 4.28 18.83 11.57
C ASN A 358 4.27 17.30 11.72
N ASP A 359 3.30 16.75 12.46
CA ASP A 359 3.20 15.30 12.70
C ASP A 359 2.85 14.53 11.42
N ILE A 360 1.87 15.00 10.62
CA ILE A 360 1.49 14.31 9.37
C ILE A 360 2.61 14.40 8.32
N MET A 361 3.37 15.49 8.28
CA MET A 361 4.49 15.65 7.36
C MET A 361 5.67 14.75 7.76
N ASP A 362 6.04 14.72 9.04
CA ASP A 362 7.07 13.81 9.56
C ASP A 362 6.68 12.35 9.32
N ARG A 363 5.42 11.98 9.59
CA ARG A 363 4.90 10.64 9.32
C ARG A 363 4.99 10.27 7.84
N SER A 364 4.57 11.17 6.96
CA SER A 364 4.60 10.99 5.50
C SER A 364 6.02 10.69 5.01
N LEU A 365 7.00 11.51 5.39
CA LEU A 365 8.39 11.28 5.01
C LEU A 365 8.93 9.98 5.60
N ARG A 366 8.64 9.68 6.88
CA ARG A 366 9.06 8.41 7.50
C ARG A 366 8.43 7.19 6.82
N ASP A 367 7.20 7.29 6.32
CA ASP A 367 6.56 6.20 5.57
C ASP A 367 7.23 5.95 4.23
N LEU A 368 7.60 6.99 3.49
CA LEU A 368 8.42 6.85 2.30
C LEU A 368 9.78 6.20 2.63
N ALA A 369 10.42 6.60 3.74
CA ALA A 369 11.68 6.00 4.19
C ALA A 369 11.55 4.48 4.47
N VAL A 370 10.42 4.06 5.06
CA VAL A 370 10.08 2.66 5.35
C VAL A 370 9.76 1.89 4.07
N LEU A 371 9.11 2.53 3.10
CA LEU A 371 8.72 1.92 1.83
C LEU A 371 9.88 1.75 0.85
N ARG A 372 11.07 2.29 1.14
CA ARG A 372 12.28 2.01 0.34
C ARG A 372 12.55 0.50 0.22
N SER A 373 12.76 0.06 -1.01
CA SER A 373 13.00 -1.32 -1.43
C SER A 373 14.11 -1.37 -2.46
N ARG A 374 14.65 -2.55 -2.74
CA ARG A 374 15.78 -2.71 -3.67
C ARG A 374 15.45 -3.65 -4.81
N LEU A 375 16.01 -3.34 -5.98
CA LEU A 375 16.05 -4.23 -7.12
C LEU A 375 17.48 -4.21 -7.67
N GLY A 376 18.27 -5.20 -7.26
CA GLY A 376 19.72 -5.19 -7.47
C GLY A 376 20.40 -4.06 -6.69
N ASP A 377 21.13 -3.20 -7.39
CA ASP A 377 21.80 -2.02 -6.85
C ASP A 377 20.91 -0.76 -6.81
N LYS A 378 19.69 -0.83 -7.35
CA LYS A 378 18.77 0.31 -7.46
C LYS A 378 17.75 0.32 -6.33
N GLU A 379 17.50 1.50 -5.77
CA GLU A 379 16.45 1.73 -4.78
C GLU A 379 15.19 2.30 -5.43
N TYR A 380 14.03 1.97 -4.86
CA TYR A 380 12.72 2.50 -5.25
C TYR A 380 11.76 2.48 -4.06
N PHE A 381 10.61 3.14 -4.15
CA PHE A 381 9.55 3.04 -3.15
C PHE A 381 8.61 1.91 -3.55
N ALA A 382 8.51 0.90 -2.70
CA ALA A 382 7.42 -0.06 -2.78
C ALA A 382 6.07 0.68 -2.69
N ALA A 383 5.09 0.26 -3.49
CA ALA A 383 3.79 0.94 -3.53
C ALA A 383 3.06 0.88 -2.19
N GLY A 384 3.07 -0.26 -1.48
CA GLY A 384 2.43 -0.34 -0.16
C GLY A 384 2.54 -1.71 0.50
N VAL A 385 2.49 -1.73 1.83
CA VAL A 385 2.55 -2.96 2.62
C VAL A 385 1.14 -3.33 3.10
N PRO A 386 0.73 -4.62 3.00
CA PRO A 386 1.51 -5.78 2.55
C PRO A 386 1.38 -6.14 1.07
N TRP A 387 0.38 -5.64 0.36
CA TRP A 387 -0.04 -6.24 -0.92
C TRP A 387 0.83 -5.85 -2.12
N PHE A 388 1.51 -4.70 -2.02
CA PHE A 388 2.15 -4.04 -3.14
C PHE A 388 3.61 -3.71 -2.84
N VAL A 389 4.31 -4.61 -2.14
CA VAL A 389 5.76 -4.50 -1.87
C VAL A 389 6.58 -4.90 -3.09
N ALA A 390 6.45 -4.09 -4.14
CA ALA A 390 7.05 -4.31 -5.45
C ALA A 390 7.19 -2.97 -6.21
N LEU A 391 7.96 -2.98 -7.30
CA LEU A 391 8.09 -1.80 -8.17
C LEU A 391 6.82 -1.67 -9.01
N PHE A 392 6.00 -0.66 -8.68
CA PHE A 392 4.86 -0.23 -9.49
C PHE A 392 5.23 1.03 -10.27
N GLY A 393 5.19 0.97 -11.59
CA GLY A 393 5.63 2.06 -12.45
C GLY A 393 4.81 3.32 -12.24
N ARG A 394 3.47 3.21 -12.32
CA ARG A 394 2.55 4.33 -12.09
C ARG A 394 2.74 4.94 -10.70
N ASP A 395 2.66 4.11 -9.65
CA ASP A 395 2.75 4.57 -8.26
C ASP A 395 4.08 5.28 -8.01
N SER A 396 5.20 4.72 -8.49
CA SER A 396 6.53 5.34 -8.36
C SER A 396 6.60 6.68 -9.08
N LEU A 397 5.98 6.82 -10.25
CA LEU A 397 5.95 8.07 -11.01
C LEU A 397 5.12 9.14 -10.30
N ILE A 398 3.96 8.78 -9.75
CA ILE A 398 3.11 9.71 -8.98
C ILE A 398 3.84 10.17 -7.72
N VAL A 399 4.39 9.25 -6.93
CA VAL A 399 5.15 9.61 -5.72
C VAL A 399 6.34 10.49 -6.04
N ALA A 400 7.06 10.20 -7.13
CA ALA A 400 8.17 11.02 -7.58
C ALA A 400 7.71 12.44 -8.00
N LEU A 401 6.54 12.58 -8.61
CA LEU A 401 5.92 13.89 -8.92
C LEU A 401 5.54 14.64 -7.64
N GLU A 402 4.94 13.94 -6.69
CA GLU A 402 4.51 14.47 -5.38
C GLU A 402 5.68 14.98 -4.54
N MET A 403 6.87 14.38 -4.71
CA MET A 403 8.07 14.64 -3.92
C MET A 403 9.06 15.60 -4.57
N LEU A 404 8.80 16.16 -5.76
CA LEU A 404 9.78 16.98 -6.49
C LEU A 404 10.32 18.17 -5.67
N ALA A 405 9.48 18.82 -4.86
CA ALA A 405 9.89 19.94 -4.01
C ALA A 405 10.79 19.50 -2.84
N PHE A 406 10.67 18.24 -2.39
CA PHE A 406 11.34 17.75 -1.18
C PHE A 406 12.59 16.91 -1.50
N GLN A 407 12.55 16.11 -2.57
CA GLN A 407 13.64 15.22 -2.98
C GLN A 407 13.62 14.94 -4.50
N PRO A 408 14.04 15.90 -5.35
CA PRO A 408 14.02 15.73 -6.80
C PRO A 408 14.93 14.58 -7.30
N GLU A 409 15.98 14.20 -6.56
CA GLU A 409 16.89 13.11 -6.96
C GLU A 409 16.17 11.77 -7.09
N PHE A 410 15.13 11.55 -6.28
CA PHE A 410 14.38 10.30 -6.30
C PHE A 410 13.61 10.14 -7.64
N ALA A 411 13.14 11.25 -8.22
CA ALA A 411 12.55 11.23 -9.54
C ALA A 411 13.55 10.79 -10.62
N ALA A 412 14.79 11.29 -10.58
CA ALA A 412 15.83 10.85 -11.51
C ALA A 412 16.16 9.35 -11.38
N GLN A 413 16.19 8.82 -10.15
CA GLN A 413 16.39 7.39 -9.89
C GLN A 413 15.23 6.56 -10.46
N THR A 414 13.99 6.98 -10.20
CA THR A 414 12.77 6.35 -10.70
C THR A 414 12.74 6.31 -12.22
N LEU A 415 13.04 7.43 -12.88
CA LEU A 415 13.10 7.53 -14.34
C LEU A 415 14.15 6.58 -14.93
N ARG A 416 15.37 6.53 -14.38
CA ARG A 416 16.42 5.60 -14.86
C ARG A 416 16.04 4.13 -14.64
N LEU A 417 15.42 3.82 -13.50
CA LEU A 417 14.96 2.47 -13.20
C LEU A 417 13.89 2.02 -14.20
N LEU A 418 12.82 2.81 -14.36
CA LEU A 418 11.73 2.47 -15.28
C LEU A 418 12.17 2.45 -16.75
N ALA A 419 13.05 3.36 -17.16
CA ALA A 419 13.64 3.32 -18.50
C ALA A 419 14.43 2.03 -18.77
N SER A 420 15.11 1.48 -17.75
CA SER A 420 15.85 0.21 -17.89
C SER A 420 14.95 -1.01 -18.08
N TYR A 421 13.67 -0.90 -17.72
CA TYR A 421 12.64 -1.92 -17.96
C TYR A 421 11.57 -1.46 -18.96
N GLN A 422 11.82 -0.44 -19.78
CA GLN A 422 10.87 -0.04 -20.81
C GLN A 422 10.69 -1.18 -21.83
N GLY A 423 9.45 -1.42 -22.24
CA GLY A 423 9.08 -2.45 -23.18
C GLY A 423 9.82 -2.31 -24.51
N ARG A 424 10.31 -3.44 -25.04
CA ARG A 424 11.08 -3.53 -26.29
C ARG A 424 10.44 -4.46 -27.30
N ARG A 425 9.50 -5.30 -26.88
CA ARG A 425 8.86 -6.33 -27.70
C ARG A 425 7.35 -6.20 -27.62
N ASP A 426 6.66 -6.83 -28.56
CA ASP A 426 5.22 -7.04 -28.46
C ASP A 426 4.99 -8.41 -27.81
N ASP A 427 4.60 -8.43 -26.53
CA ASP A 427 4.30 -9.64 -25.76
C ASP A 427 2.88 -9.51 -25.18
N PRO A 428 1.88 -10.20 -25.77
CA PRO A 428 0.49 -10.15 -25.28
C PRO A 428 0.31 -10.66 -23.86
N TRP A 429 1.13 -11.62 -23.41
CA TRP A 429 1.01 -12.20 -22.07
C TRP A 429 1.38 -11.16 -21.00
N ARG A 430 2.51 -10.47 -21.21
CA ARG A 430 2.99 -9.38 -20.34
C ARG A 430 2.31 -8.04 -20.62
N GLU A 431 1.53 -7.97 -21.68
CA GLU A 431 1.01 -6.73 -22.28
C GLU A 431 2.12 -5.73 -22.67
N GLU A 432 3.32 -6.24 -22.92
CA GLU A 432 4.46 -5.46 -23.34
C GLU A 432 4.25 -4.95 -24.76
N GLN A 433 4.56 -3.68 -24.98
CA GLN A 433 4.68 -3.09 -26.30
C GLN A 433 5.93 -2.22 -26.34
N PRO A 434 6.60 -2.08 -27.50
CA PRO A 434 7.76 -1.20 -27.62
C PRO A 434 7.41 0.22 -27.18
N GLY A 435 8.16 0.75 -26.20
CA GLY A 435 7.98 2.09 -25.64
C GLY A 435 7.13 2.19 -24.39
N LYS A 436 6.36 1.16 -24.01
CA LYS A 436 5.57 1.17 -22.76
C LYS A 436 6.46 1.14 -21.52
N ILE A 437 6.07 1.90 -20.51
CA ILE A 437 6.57 1.74 -19.14
C ILE A 437 5.73 0.66 -18.44
N LEU A 438 6.37 -0.14 -17.58
CA LEU A 438 5.71 -1.24 -16.89
C LEU A 438 4.65 -0.75 -15.89
N HIS A 439 3.66 -1.60 -15.64
CA HIS A 439 2.71 -1.47 -14.55
C HIS A 439 3.34 -1.92 -13.24
N GLU A 440 3.82 -3.17 -13.17
CA GLU A 440 4.50 -3.70 -11.99
C GLU A 440 5.55 -4.78 -12.33
N LEU A 441 6.49 -4.96 -11.41
CA LEU A 441 7.53 -6.00 -11.47
C LEU A 441 7.52 -6.80 -10.15
N ARG A 442 7.13 -8.07 -10.26
CA ARG A 442 7.07 -9.05 -9.15
C ARG A 442 8.19 -10.07 -9.25
N VAL A 443 8.65 -10.52 -8.09
CA VAL A 443 9.76 -11.47 -7.95
C VAL A 443 9.37 -12.75 -7.23
N GLY A 444 8.09 -12.91 -6.87
CA GLY A 444 7.55 -14.14 -6.27
C GLY A 444 7.58 -15.36 -7.17
N GLU A 445 7.29 -16.52 -6.56
CA GLU A 445 7.32 -17.84 -7.21
C GLU A 445 6.39 -17.88 -8.43
N LEU A 446 5.14 -17.41 -8.31
CA LEU A 446 4.17 -17.44 -9.42
C LEU A 446 4.64 -16.59 -10.61
N ALA A 447 5.30 -15.47 -10.34
CA ALA A 447 5.84 -14.60 -11.37
C ALA A 447 7.07 -15.23 -12.05
N ARG A 448 8.02 -15.77 -11.26
CA ARG A 448 9.24 -16.42 -11.78
C ARG A 448 8.94 -17.68 -12.57
N ALA A 449 7.96 -18.48 -12.15
CA ALA A 449 7.51 -19.68 -12.86
C ALA A 449 6.72 -19.38 -14.14
N GLY A 450 6.27 -18.13 -14.32
CA GLY A 450 5.51 -17.69 -15.49
C GLY A 450 4.02 -17.97 -15.42
N ASP A 451 3.49 -18.35 -14.25
CA ASP A 451 2.06 -18.61 -14.03
C ASP A 451 1.20 -17.34 -14.02
N VAL A 452 1.82 -16.19 -13.73
CA VAL A 452 1.22 -14.86 -13.84
C VAL A 452 2.11 -13.93 -14.69
N PRO A 453 1.56 -12.90 -15.34
CA PRO A 453 2.36 -12.02 -16.20
C PRO A 453 3.27 -11.04 -15.44
N HIS A 454 3.12 -10.95 -14.12
CA HIS A 454 3.68 -9.93 -13.24
C HIS A 454 5.20 -9.93 -13.07
N ALA A 455 5.94 -10.90 -13.61
CA ALA A 455 7.41 -10.84 -13.59
C ALA A 455 7.94 -9.55 -14.25
N ARG A 456 7.25 -9.06 -15.28
CA ARG A 456 7.39 -7.73 -15.90
C ARG A 456 6.07 -7.45 -16.62
N PHE A 457 5.11 -6.84 -15.94
CA PHE A 457 3.77 -6.65 -16.48
C PHE A 457 3.56 -5.20 -16.89
N TYR A 458 2.97 -4.97 -18.05
CA TYR A 458 2.82 -3.66 -18.70
C TYR A 458 1.34 -3.31 -18.94
N GLY A 459 0.40 -3.92 -18.20
CA GLY A 459 -1.03 -3.61 -18.25
C GLY A 459 -1.39 -2.27 -17.60
N THR A 460 -0.74 -1.20 -18.04
CA THR A 460 -0.96 0.20 -17.66
C THR A 460 -1.07 1.04 -18.93
N VAL A 461 -1.96 2.03 -18.94
CA VAL A 461 -2.08 3.02 -20.02
C VAL A 461 -1.50 4.38 -19.62
N ASP A 462 -1.40 4.65 -18.31
CA ASP A 462 -1.02 5.93 -17.71
C ASP A 462 0.48 6.05 -17.38
N ALA A 463 1.19 4.96 -17.12
CA ALA A 463 2.59 5.03 -16.71
C ALA A 463 3.50 5.67 -17.78
N THR A 464 3.27 5.40 -19.07
CA THR A 464 4.09 5.94 -20.15
C THR A 464 3.98 7.47 -20.28
N PRO A 465 2.78 8.09 -20.34
CA PRO A 465 2.69 9.55 -20.30
C PRO A 465 3.16 10.15 -18.96
N LEU A 466 2.91 9.50 -17.82
CA LEU A 466 3.42 9.96 -16.53
C LEU A 466 4.96 9.97 -16.46
N PHE A 467 5.63 9.01 -17.10
CA PHE A 467 7.09 8.97 -17.21
C PHE A 467 7.64 10.20 -17.93
N LEU A 468 7.01 10.59 -19.04
CA LEU A 468 7.38 11.79 -19.79
C LEU A 468 7.09 13.07 -19.00
N LEU A 469 5.92 13.14 -18.34
CA LEU A 469 5.54 14.27 -17.50
C LEU A 469 6.52 14.48 -16.33
N LEU A 470 6.89 13.40 -15.64
CA LEU A 470 7.86 13.46 -14.55
C LEU A 470 9.22 13.97 -15.03
N LEU A 471 9.71 13.50 -16.19
CA LEU A 471 10.98 13.97 -16.74
C LEU A 471 10.97 15.49 -17.01
N GLY A 472 9.89 16.00 -17.62
CA GLY A 472 9.73 17.43 -17.86
C GLY A 472 9.66 18.26 -16.58
N ARG A 473 8.85 17.82 -15.60
CA ARG A 473 8.73 18.53 -14.31
C ARG A 473 10.01 18.43 -13.47
N HIS A 474 10.68 17.28 -13.46
CA HIS A 474 12.00 17.14 -12.84
C HIS A 474 13.00 18.15 -13.41
N ALA A 475 13.08 18.28 -14.74
CA ALA A 475 13.99 19.25 -15.36
C ALA A 475 13.65 20.71 -15.00
N ALA A 476 12.38 21.05 -14.77
CA ALA A 476 12.00 22.38 -14.28
C ALA A 476 12.51 22.64 -12.85
N TRP A 477 12.58 21.62 -12.00
CA TRP A 477 13.16 21.69 -10.64
C TRP A 477 14.69 21.69 -10.64
N THR A 478 15.33 20.93 -11.53
CA THR A 478 16.80 20.76 -11.52
C THR A 478 17.55 21.67 -12.49
N GLY A 479 16.88 22.26 -13.48
CA GLY A 479 17.50 23.14 -14.48
C GLY A 479 18.52 22.40 -15.36
N ASP A 480 18.40 21.07 -15.45
CA ASP A 480 19.38 20.20 -16.11
C ASP A 480 18.75 19.40 -17.25
N LEU A 481 19.41 19.40 -18.42
CA LEU A 481 19.08 18.58 -19.58
C LEU A 481 19.84 17.25 -19.61
N GLY A 482 20.79 17.01 -18.70
CA GLY A 482 21.61 15.81 -18.63
C GLY A 482 20.78 14.53 -18.59
N LEU A 483 19.77 14.47 -17.72
CA LEU A 483 18.87 13.32 -17.64
C LEU A 483 18.03 13.14 -18.93
N PHE A 484 17.54 14.23 -19.52
CA PHE A 484 16.79 14.17 -20.78
C PHE A 484 17.65 13.63 -21.92
N ARG A 485 18.90 14.11 -22.04
CA ARG A 485 19.89 13.61 -23.00
C ARG A 485 20.20 12.14 -22.75
N GLN A 486 20.40 11.74 -21.49
CA GLN A 486 20.63 10.35 -21.10
C GLN A 486 19.45 9.44 -21.50
N LEU A 487 18.21 9.90 -21.31
CA LEU A 487 16.99 9.13 -21.55
C LEU A 487 16.37 9.42 -22.92
N ARG A 488 17.11 10.02 -23.86
CA ARG A 488 16.56 10.46 -25.14
C ARG A 488 15.89 9.33 -25.93
N GLU A 489 16.57 8.19 -26.06
CA GLU A 489 16.02 7.03 -26.76
C GLU A 489 14.77 6.46 -26.05
N PRO A 490 14.76 6.26 -24.70
CA PRO A 490 13.53 5.96 -23.97
C PRO A 490 12.38 6.95 -24.20
N VAL A 491 12.66 8.26 -24.27
CA VAL A 491 11.66 9.31 -24.53
C VAL A 491 11.04 9.15 -25.92
N GLU A 492 11.85 8.98 -26.97
CA GLU A 492 11.33 8.79 -28.33
C GLU A 492 10.49 7.52 -28.45
N ARG A 493 10.89 6.42 -27.79
CA ARG A 493 10.08 5.19 -27.78
C ARG A 493 8.74 5.40 -27.06
N ALA A 494 8.73 6.14 -25.95
CA ALA A 494 7.50 6.45 -25.23
C ALA A 494 6.55 7.33 -26.07
N LEU A 495 7.08 8.39 -26.70
CA LEU A 495 6.32 9.24 -27.62
C LEU A 495 5.79 8.44 -28.83
N GLY A 496 6.63 7.58 -29.42
CA GLY A 496 6.26 6.71 -30.53
C GLY A 496 5.17 5.71 -30.15
N TRP A 497 5.21 5.17 -28.93
CA TRP A 497 4.12 4.33 -28.40
C TRP A 497 2.81 5.12 -28.25
N ILE A 498 2.85 6.31 -27.65
CA ILE A 498 1.67 7.17 -27.47
C ILE A 498 1.03 7.49 -28.83
N ALA A 499 1.83 7.87 -29.84
CA ALA A 499 1.35 8.17 -31.17
C ALA A 499 0.66 6.95 -31.81
N LYS A 500 1.36 5.81 -31.86
CA LYS A 500 0.83 4.56 -32.44
C LYS A 500 -0.43 4.09 -31.72
N ALA A 501 -0.42 4.08 -30.39
CA ALA A 501 -1.54 3.62 -29.59
C ALA A 501 -2.76 4.56 -29.68
N GLY A 502 -2.53 5.88 -29.80
CA GLY A 502 -3.57 6.88 -30.01
C GLY A 502 -4.25 6.81 -31.38
N ASP A 503 -3.51 6.38 -32.41
CA ASP A 503 -4.01 6.32 -33.79
C ASP A 503 -4.68 4.99 -34.15
N ASN A 504 -4.50 3.93 -33.35
CA ASN A 504 -5.04 2.58 -33.61
C ASN A 504 -6.56 2.53 -33.87
N HIS A 505 -7.30 3.55 -33.45
CA HIS A 505 -8.76 3.63 -33.57
C HIS A 505 -9.25 4.86 -34.35
N GLY A 506 -8.34 5.63 -34.95
CA GLY A 506 -8.65 6.75 -35.85
C GLY A 506 -9.23 8.00 -35.18
N ASP A 507 -9.40 8.02 -33.86
CA ASP A 507 -9.95 9.16 -33.10
C ASP A 507 -8.91 9.89 -32.24
N GLY A 508 -7.65 9.42 -32.23
CA GLY A 508 -6.52 10.12 -31.64
C GLY A 508 -6.51 10.16 -30.11
N TYR A 509 -7.24 9.25 -29.46
CA TYR A 509 -7.20 9.07 -28.01
C TYR A 509 -6.36 7.86 -27.62
N LEU A 510 -5.55 8.01 -26.58
CA LEU A 510 -4.82 6.89 -26.02
C LEU A 510 -5.80 5.95 -25.31
N LYS A 511 -5.89 4.71 -25.78
CA LYS A 511 -6.83 3.70 -25.31
C LYS A 511 -6.15 2.43 -24.83
N TYR A 512 -6.86 1.69 -23.99
CA TYR A 512 -6.46 0.34 -23.60
C TYR A 512 -7.52 -0.72 -23.90
N ARG A 513 -7.05 -1.94 -24.05
CA ARG A 513 -7.81 -3.19 -24.04
C ARG A 513 -6.85 -4.27 -23.53
N SER A 514 -7.25 -5.00 -22.50
CA SER A 514 -6.43 -6.12 -22.02
C SER A 514 -6.23 -7.16 -23.12
N ARG A 515 -4.98 -7.57 -23.29
CA ARG A 515 -4.55 -8.60 -24.25
C ARG A 515 -4.20 -9.93 -23.56
N SER A 516 -4.04 -9.91 -22.24
CA SER A 516 -3.64 -11.07 -21.45
C SER A 516 -4.84 -11.69 -20.73
N GLU A 517 -4.98 -13.02 -20.80
CA GLU A 517 -6.06 -13.73 -20.11
C GLU A 517 -5.97 -13.69 -18.58
N LYS A 518 -4.80 -13.34 -18.04
CA LYS A 518 -4.56 -13.11 -16.60
C LYS A 518 -4.06 -11.69 -16.31
N GLY A 519 -4.28 -10.76 -17.25
CA GLY A 519 -3.96 -9.35 -17.10
C GLY A 519 -5.08 -8.56 -16.42
N LEU A 520 -4.84 -7.28 -16.17
CA LEU A 520 -5.86 -6.37 -15.63
C LEU A 520 -6.86 -5.98 -16.72
N VAL A 521 -8.16 -6.06 -16.40
CA VAL A 521 -9.22 -5.55 -17.28
C VAL A 521 -9.08 -4.05 -17.48
N ASN A 522 -8.88 -3.29 -16.39
CA ASN A 522 -8.72 -1.85 -16.39
C ASN A 522 -7.25 -1.48 -16.17
N GLN A 523 -6.74 -0.53 -16.96
CA GLN A 523 -5.31 -0.21 -17.03
C GLN A 523 -4.96 1.23 -16.63
N GLY A 524 -5.94 2.00 -16.14
CA GLY A 524 -5.68 3.29 -15.47
C GLY A 524 -5.46 3.09 -13.98
N TRP A 525 -5.34 4.19 -13.22
CA TRP A 525 -5.14 4.14 -11.77
C TRP A 525 -6.28 3.42 -11.04
N LYS A 526 -7.53 3.59 -11.50
CA LYS A 526 -8.69 2.79 -11.11
C LYS A 526 -8.67 1.42 -11.80
N ASP A 527 -7.77 0.53 -11.34
CA ASP A 527 -7.48 -0.75 -11.99
C ASP A 527 -8.28 -1.97 -11.46
N SER A 528 -9.24 -1.77 -10.55
CA SER A 528 -10.18 -2.85 -10.20
C SER A 528 -11.09 -3.15 -11.37
N GLY A 529 -11.49 -4.40 -11.54
CA GLY A 529 -12.23 -4.83 -12.74
C GLY A 529 -13.63 -4.24 -12.87
N ASP A 530 -14.19 -3.76 -11.76
CA ASP A 530 -15.50 -3.12 -11.66
C ASP A 530 -15.45 -1.59 -11.73
N ALA A 531 -14.27 -0.98 -11.86
CA ALA A 531 -14.10 0.45 -11.61
C ALA A 531 -14.69 1.39 -12.67
N ILE A 532 -14.78 0.94 -13.92
CA ILE A 532 -15.18 1.77 -15.06
C ILE A 532 -16.62 1.42 -15.45
N VAL A 533 -17.55 2.13 -14.82
CA VAL A 533 -18.99 1.92 -14.93
C VAL A 533 -19.66 2.95 -15.84
N ARG A 534 -20.80 2.58 -16.41
CA ARG A 534 -21.78 3.47 -17.04
C ARG A 534 -22.84 3.89 -16.03
N ALA A 535 -23.62 4.92 -16.36
CA ALA A 535 -24.72 5.41 -15.54
C ALA A 535 -25.78 4.34 -15.19
N ASP A 536 -25.97 3.33 -16.04
CA ASP A 536 -26.88 2.22 -15.78
C ASP A 536 -26.34 1.17 -14.79
N GLY A 537 -25.07 1.29 -14.37
CA GLY A 537 -24.34 0.37 -13.49
C GLY A 537 -23.55 -0.72 -14.24
N SER A 538 -23.69 -0.82 -15.56
CA SER A 538 -22.94 -1.78 -16.37
C SER A 538 -21.49 -1.33 -16.63
N LEU A 539 -20.58 -2.27 -16.92
CA LEU A 539 -19.18 -1.95 -17.21
C LEU A 539 -18.97 -1.39 -18.62
N ALA A 540 -18.07 -0.42 -18.74
CA ALA A 540 -17.63 0.12 -20.02
C ALA A 540 -16.94 -0.96 -20.87
N LYS A 541 -17.10 -0.89 -22.19
CA LYS A 541 -16.62 -1.89 -23.15
C LYS A 541 -15.33 -1.42 -23.85
N PRO A 542 -14.25 -2.22 -23.85
CA PRO A 542 -13.00 -1.82 -24.47
C PRO A 542 -13.08 -1.73 -26.01
N PRO A 543 -12.23 -0.91 -26.67
CA PRO A 543 -11.15 -0.13 -26.08
C PRO A 543 -11.65 1.11 -25.30
N ILE A 544 -11.01 1.41 -24.17
CA ILE A 544 -11.41 2.50 -23.26
C ILE A 544 -10.37 3.62 -23.30
N ALA A 545 -10.81 4.87 -23.48
CA ALA A 545 -10.02 6.08 -23.26
C ALA A 545 -10.46 6.71 -21.93
N LEU A 546 -9.55 6.81 -20.96
CA LEU A 546 -9.84 7.43 -19.66
C LEU A 546 -9.55 8.93 -19.69
N VAL A 547 -10.37 9.69 -18.96
CA VAL A 547 -10.32 11.15 -18.91
C VAL A 547 -8.97 11.68 -18.41
N GLU A 548 -8.43 11.11 -17.33
CA GLU A 548 -7.16 11.54 -16.73
C GLU A 548 -5.97 11.24 -17.63
N VAL A 549 -6.03 10.13 -18.38
CA VAL A 549 -4.93 9.66 -19.22
C VAL A 549 -4.70 10.61 -20.39
N GLN A 550 -5.77 11.18 -20.95
CA GLN A 550 -5.64 12.16 -22.02
C GLN A 550 -4.98 13.45 -21.50
N GLY A 551 -5.34 13.85 -20.26
CA GLY A 551 -4.66 14.94 -19.55
C GLY A 551 -3.17 14.67 -19.37
N TYR A 552 -2.79 13.46 -18.94
CA TYR A 552 -1.37 13.10 -18.81
C TYR A 552 -0.62 13.16 -20.15
N VAL A 553 -1.23 12.69 -21.25
CA VAL A 553 -0.62 12.79 -22.58
C VAL A 553 -0.43 14.26 -22.98
N PHE A 554 -1.42 15.11 -22.75
CA PHE A 554 -1.33 16.55 -23.00
C PHE A 554 -0.16 17.19 -22.23
N ALA A 555 -0.13 17.01 -20.90
CA ALA A 555 0.90 17.60 -20.06
C ALA A 555 2.30 17.03 -20.37
N ALA A 556 2.39 15.73 -20.66
CA ALA A 556 3.63 15.09 -21.08
C ALA A 556 4.20 15.71 -22.36
N LYS A 557 3.37 15.87 -23.41
CA LYS A 557 3.81 16.46 -24.68
C LYS A 557 4.26 17.91 -24.50
N ARG A 558 3.55 18.69 -23.69
CA ARG A 558 3.93 20.07 -23.35
C ARG A 558 5.29 20.12 -22.63
N ALA A 559 5.43 19.35 -21.55
CA ALA A 559 6.63 19.37 -20.72
C ALA A 559 7.86 18.86 -21.49
N ILE A 560 7.70 17.85 -22.34
CA ILE A 560 8.78 17.32 -23.17
C ILE A 560 9.13 18.27 -24.33
N ALA A 561 8.14 18.95 -24.94
CA ALA A 561 8.40 19.95 -25.97
C ALA A 561 9.33 21.06 -25.46
N ASP A 562 9.16 21.48 -24.20
CA ASP A 562 10.03 22.49 -23.59
C ASP A 562 11.48 22.00 -23.44
N LEU A 563 11.69 20.68 -23.23
CA LEU A 563 13.03 20.11 -23.21
C LEU A 563 13.66 20.02 -24.61
N TYR A 564 12.89 19.69 -25.65
CA TYR A 564 13.38 19.74 -27.03
C TYR A 564 13.77 21.17 -27.44
N GLU A 565 12.93 22.17 -27.11
CA GLU A 565 13.22 23.58 -27.37
C GLU A 565 14.57 23.97 -26.74
N ARG A 566 14.74 23.69 -25.44
CA ARG A 566 15.98 23.98 -24.70
C ARG A 566 17.18 23.16 -25.18
N ALA A 567 16.94 21.99 -25.78
CA ALA A 567 17.97 21.18 -26.41
C ALA A 567 18.35 21.64 -27.83
N GLY A 568 17.71 22.70 -28.37
CA GLY A 568 17.99 23.24 -29.70
C GLY A 568 17.21 22.55 -30.82
N GLU A 569 16.07 21.92 -30.52
CA GLU A 569 15.23 21.18 -31.48
C GLU A 569 13.80 21.76 -31.55
N PRO A 570 13.65 23.02 -32.02
CA PRO A 570 12.38 23.75 -32.00
C PRO A 570 11.29 23.13 -32.90
N ASP A 571 11.67 22.44 -33.97
CA ASP A 571 10.70 21.77 -34.86
C ASP A 571 9.98 20.63 -34.14
N ARG A 572 10.74 19.80 -33.41
CA ARG A 572 10.18 18.70 -32.62
C ARG A 572 9.34 19.22 -31.46
N ALA A 573 9.80 20.30 -30.81
CA ALA A 573 9.01 21.00 -29.79
C ALA A 573 7.68 21.52 -30.35
N SER A 574 7.71 22.18 -31.50
CA SER A 574 6.53 22.73 -32.17
C SER A 574 5.54 21.64 -32.58
N GLN A 575 6.03 20.51 -33.11
CA GLN A 575 5.21 19.35 -33.41
C GLN A 575 4.46 18.85 -32.16
N LEU A 576 5.17 18.62 -31.05
CA LEU A 576 4.58 18.11 -29.82
C LEU A 576 3.55 19.09 -29.22
N ARG A 577 3.82 20.39 -29.27
CA ARG A 577 2.86 21.42 -28.83
C ARG A 577 1.60 21.43 -29.72
N HIS A 578 1.75 21.30 -31.03
CA HIS A 578 0.62 21.21 -31.95
C HIS A 578 -0.25 19.97 -31.70
N GLU A 579 0.39 18.81 -31.51
CA GLU A 579 -0.31 17.57 -31.16
C GLU A 579 -1.04 17.66 -29.81
N ALA A 580 -0.42 18.30 -28.82
CA ALA A 580 -1.04 18.55 -27.51
C ALA A 580 -2.27 19.45 -27.64
N GLU A 581 -2.18 20.57 -28.37
CA GLU A 581 -3.31 21.48 -28.57
C GLU A 581 -4.46 20.81 -29.35
N THR A 582 -4.12 19.97 -30.33
CA THR A 582 -5.12 19.20 -31.06
C THR A 582 -5.85 18.22 -30.14
N LEU A 583 -5.13 17.53 -29.25
CA LEU A 583 -5.72 16.67 -28.22
C LEU A 583 -6.62 17.48 -27.27
N ARG A 584 -6.16 18.65 -26.81
CA ARG A 584 -6.90 19.55 -25.92
C ARG A 584 -8.27 19.92 -26.50
N LYS A 585 -8.31 20.34 -27.77
CA LYS A 585 -9.55 20.70 -28.47
C LYS A 585 -10.52 19.53 -28.59
N ARG A 586 -10.03 18.34 -28.96
CA ARG A 586 -10.86 17.14 -29.06
C ARG A 586 -11.40 16.72 -27.68
N PHE A 587 -10.53 16.68 -26.66
CA PHE A 587 -10.88 16.31 -25.29
C PHE A 587 -12.05 17.16 -24.77
N ASN A 588 -11.92 18.49 -24.90
CA ASN A 588 -12.93 19.45 -24.45
C ASN A 588 -14.26 19.36 -25.19
N ARG A 589 -14.30 18.72 -26.36
CA ARG A 589 -15.52 18.44 -27.13
C ARG A 589 -16.11 17.08 -26.74
N ASP A 590 -15.30 16.04 -26.70
CA ASP A 590 -15.78 14.66 -26.65
C ASP A 590 -16.02 14.14 -25.23
N PHE A 591 -15.23 14.60 -24.24
CA PHE A 591 -15.39 14.18 -22.84
C PHE A 591 -16.36 15.07 -22.05
N TRP A 592 -16.71 16.25 -22.55
CA TRP A 592 -17.53 17.20 -21.81
C TRP A 592 -19.01 16.77 -21.75
N CYS A 593 -19.55 16.64 -20.53
CA CYS A 593 -20.98 16.43 -20.29
C CYS A 593 -21.62 17.74 -19.81
N GLU A 594 -22.39 18.37 -20.71
CA GLU A 594 -23.05 19.65 -20.42
C GLU A 594 -24.06 19.54 -19.29
N GLU A 595 -24.84 18.44 -19.25
CA GLU A 595 -25.90 18.19 -18.27
C GLU A 595 -25.35 18.06 -16.84
N GLN A 596 -24.25 17.32 -16.67
CA GLN A 596 -23.63 17.12 -15.36
C GLN A 596 -22.64 18.24 -15.00
N GLY A 597 -22.27 19.10 -15.96
CA GLY A 597 -21.28 20.16 -15.76
C GLY A 597 -19.88 19.65 -15.43
N ILE A 598 -19.50 18.49 -15.95
CA ILE A 598 -18.22 17.84 -15.68
C ILE A 598 -17.78 16.96 -16.87
N PHE A 599 -16.50 16.62 -16.92
CA PHE A 599 -16.00 15.61 -17.86
C PHE A 599 -16.43 14.20 -17.44
N VAL A 600 -16.84 13.39 -18.43
CA VAL A 600 -17.21 11.98 -18.24
C VAL A 600 -15.99 11.15 -17.87
N LEU A 601 -16.19 10.04 -17.15
CA LEU A 601 -15.09 9.15 -16.71
C LEU A 601 -14.27 8.60 -17.90
N ALA A 602 -14.95 8.19 -18.97
CA ALA A 602 -14.29 7.53 -20.10
C ALA A 602 -15.08 7.64 -21.42
N LEU A 603 -14.38 7.41 -22.52
CA LEU A 603 -14.97 7.02 -23.81
C LEU A 603 -14.71 5.53 -24.06
N GLU A 604 -15.74 4.80 -24.43
CA GLU A 604 -15.67 3.37 -24.71
C GLU A 604 -15.67 3.06 -26.21
N ALA A 605 -15.73 1.77 -26.56
CA ALA A 605 -15.85 1.31 -27.94
C ALA A 605 -16.97 2.06 -28.70
N GLY A 606 -16.67 2.55 -29.90
CA GLY A 606 -17.60 3.34 -30.70
C GLY A 606 -17.75 4.80 -30.26
N GLY A 607 -16.92 5.29 -29.33
CA GLY A 607 -16.93 6.69 -28.87
C GLY A 607 -18.06 7.01 -27.89
N ARG A 608 -18.79 5.99 -27.40
CA ARG A 608 -19.84 6.18 -26.41
C ARG A 608 -19.24 6.65 -25.09
N ARG A 609 -19.94 7.56 -24.40
CA ARG A 609 -19.49 8.13 -23.13
C ARG A 609 -19.91 7.23 -21.96
N ALA A 610 -19.01 7.05 -20.99
CA ALA A 610 -19.31 6.54 -19.66
C ALA A 610 -19.69 7.73 -18.76
N GLU A 611 -20.95 8.16 -18.86
CA GLU A 611 -21.49 9.39 -18.26
C GLU A 611 -21.80 9.22 -16.77
N VAL A 612 -20.75 9.01 -15.98
CA VAL A 612 -20.84 8.96 -14.51
C VAL A 612 -19.97 10.06 -13.89
N VAL A 613 -20.39 10.56 -12.74
CA VAL A 613 -19.59 11.52 -11.96
C VAL A 613 -18.57 10.79 -11.10
N SER A 614 -17.29 11.00 -11.39
CA SER A 614 -16.15 10.42 -10.68
C SER A 614 -15.09 11.48 -10.35
N SER A 615 -14.07 11.11 -9.55
CA SER A 615 -12.97 12.02 -9.21
C SER A 615 -11.94 12.23 -10.33
N ASN A 616 -11.82 11.26 -11.25
CA ASN A 616 -10.85 11.27 -12.36
C ASN A 616 -10.70 12.60 -13.12
N PRO A 617 -11.76 13.37 -13.42
CA PRO A 617 -11.64 14.69 -14.04
C PRO A 617 -10.69 15.63 -13.29
N GLY A 618 -10.57 15.53 -11.97
CA GLY A 618 -9.63 16.30 -11.15
C GLY A 618 -8.17 16.19 -11.62
N HIS A 619 -7.75 15.01 -12.06
CA HIS A 619 -6.42 14.79 -12.63
C HIS A 619 -6.27 15.46 -14.01
N ALA A 620 -7.34 15.52 -14.82
CA ALA A 620 -7.34 16.25 -16.07
C ALA A 620 -7.21 17.77 -15.82
N LEU A 621 -7.92 18.31 -14.82
CA LEU A 621 -7.76 19.71 -14.40
C LEU A 621 -6.31 20.01 -13.99
N TRP A 622 -5.69 19.12 -13.22
CA TRP A 622 -4.27 19.25 -12.81
C TRP A 622 -3.29 19.28 -13.99
N THR A 623 -3.64 18.67 -15.12
CA THR A 623 -2.79 18.67 -16.32
C THR A 623 -2.92 19.95 -17.15
N GLY A 624 -3.94 20.78 -16.88
CA GLY A 624 -4.24 21.99 -17.66
C GLY A 624 -4.89 21.71 -19.02
N ILE A 625 -5.41 20.50 -19.27
CA ILE A 625 -6.06 20.17 -20.55
C ILE A 625 -7.47 20.77 -20.65
N ALA A 626 -8.17 21.00 -19.52
CA ALA A 626 -9.53 21.52 -19.53
C ALA A 626 -9.57 23.01 -19.89
N ASP A 627 -10.58 23.41 -20.66
CA ASP A 627 -10.90 24.83 -20.83
C ASP A 627 -11.28 25.45 -19.47
N GLU A 628 -11.01 26.75 -19.29
CA GLU A 628 -11.15 27.45 -18.02
C GLU A 628 -12.57 27.35 -17.44
N ASP A 629 -13.61 27.62 -18.25
CA ASP A 629 -15.02 27.54 -17.86
C ASP A 629 -15.45 26.14 -17.42
N LYS A 630 -14.97 25.11 -18.12
CA LYS A 630 -15.25 23.70 -17.80
C LYS A 630 -14.52 23.25 -16.55
N GLY A 631 -13.34 23.79 -16.29
CA GLY A 631 -12.59 23.56 -15.06
C GLY A 631 -13.35 24.05 -13.83
N HIS A 632 -13.78 25.32 -13.83
CA HIS A 632 -14.60 25.89 -12.75
C HIS A 632 -15.86 25.05 -12.45
N ARG A 633 -16.61 24.70 -13.50
CA ARG A 633 -17.83 23.88 -13.38
C ARG A 633 -17.54 22.48 -12.85
N SER A 634 -16.45 21.85 -13.30
CA SER A 634 -16.04 20.53 -12.82
C SER A 634 -15.67 20.56 -11.34
N VAL A 635 -14.94 21.58 -10.88
CA VAL A 635 -14.62 21.74 -9.45
C VAL A 635 -15.90 21.93 -8.63
N ALA A 636 -16.79 22.83 -9.05
CA ALA A 636 -18.06 23.06 -8.37
C ALA A 636 -18.89 21.77 -8.27
N ARG A 637 -18.87 20.91 -9.32
CA ARG A 637 -19.54 19.61 -9.33
C ARG A 637 -18.90 18.60 -8.39
N LEU A 638 -17.56 18.54 -8.33
CA LEU A 638 -16.80 17.62 -7.47
C LEU A 638 -16.92 17.97 -5.97
N MET A 639 -17.22 19.23 -5.66
CA MET A 639 -17.36 19.71 -4.27
C MET A 639 -18.79 19.59 -3.70
N GLN A 640 -19.74 19.04 -4.47
CA GLN A 640 -21.08 18.72 -3.99
C GLN A 640 -21.09 17.52 -3.03
N ASP A 641 -22.08 17.44 -2.14
CA ASP A 641 -22.13 16.48 -1.02
C ASP A 641 -22.14 15.00 -1.45
N ASP A 642 -22.61 14.70 -2.66
CA ASP A 642 -22.61 13.36 -3.22
C ASP A 642 -21.20 12.90 -3.66
N MET A 643 -20.26 13.84 -3.83
CA MET A 643 -18.85 13.60 -4.14
C MET A 643 -17.96 13.91 -2.94
N PHE A 644 -18.07 15.09 -2.32
CA PHE A 644 -17.25 15.52 -1.20
C PHE A 644 -17.82 15.04 0.14
N SER A 645 -17.13 14.07 0.74
CA SER A 645 -17.60 13.33 1.91
C SER A 645 -17.45 14.02 3.26
N GLY A 646 -16.74 15.14 3.30
CA GLY A 646 -16.18 15.71 4.52
C GLY A 646 -14.79 15.18 4.90
N TRP A 647 -14.36 14.04 4.32
CA TRP A 647 -13.01 13.47 4.42
C TRP A 647 -12.20 13.58 3.12
N GLY A 648 -12.80 14.15 2.06
CA GLY A 648 -12.26 14.22 0.71
C GLY A 648 -13.31 13.83 -0.34
N VAL A 649 -12.96 13.99 -1.61
CA VAL A 649 -13.76 13.63 -2.77
C VAL A 649 -13.71 12.12 -3.01
N ARG A 650 -14.87 11.51 -3.23
CA ARG A 650 -15.05 10.08 -3.53
C ARG A 650 -14.65 9.74 -4.95
N THR A 651 -14.28 8.48 -5.16
CA THR A 651 -13.99 7.93 -6.50
C THR A 651 -15.21 7.82 -7.42
N LEU A 652 -16.43 7.85 -6.88
CA LEU A 652 -17.70 7.81 -7.60
C LEU A 652 -18.78 8.49 -6.76
N SER A 653 -19.68 9.24 -7.42
CA SER A 653 -20.79 9.93 -6.76
C SER A 653 -21.75 8.96 -6.10
N THR A 654 -22.28 9.34 -4.92
CA THR A 654 -23.32 8.56 -4.24
C THR A 654 -24.65 8.47 -5.01
N ALA A 655 -24.85 9.28 -6.04
CA ALA A 655 -26.02 9.25 -6.91
C ALA A 655 -25.90 8.19 -8.02
N GLU A 656 -24.70 7.66 -8.28
CA GLU A 656 -24.46 6.66 -9.31
C GLU A 656 -24.87 5.26 -8.85
N ARG A 657 -25.48 4.47 -9.75
CA ARG A 657 -25.91 3.10 -9.43
C ARG A 657 -24.78 2.18 -8.99
N GLY A 658 -23.57 2.43 -9.50
CA GLY A 658 -22.37 1.67 -9.17
C GLY A 658 -21.74 2.02 -7.83
N TYR A 659 -22.27 3.04 -7.12
CA TYR A 659 -21.68 3.50 -5.88
C TYR A 659 -21.69 2.44 -4.78
N ASN A 660 -20.55 2.29 -4.13
CA ASN A 660 -20.36 1.46 -2.96
C ASN A 660 -19.33 2.14 -2.02
N PRO A 661 -19.70 2.52 -0.79
CA PRO A 661 -18.76 3.16 0.14
C PRO A 661 -17.57 2.26 0.52
N VAL A 662 -17.69 0.94 0.37
CA VAL A 662 -16.58 0.00 0.58
C VAL A 662 -16.12 -0.66 -0.73
N GLY A 663 -16.48 -0.09 -1.88
CA GLY A 663 -15.99 -0.51 -3.18
C GLY A 663 -14.68 0.20 -3.53
N TYR A 664 -13.64 -0.58 -3.86
CA TYR A 664 -12.25 -0.09 -3.94
C TYR A 664 -12.05 1.15 -4.81
N HIS A 665 -12.73 1.22 -5.96
CA HIS A 665 -12.74 2.37 -6.88
C HIS A 665 -14.17 2.86 -7.19
N LEU A 666 -15.13 2.54 -6.32
CA LEU A 666 -16.56 2.77 -6.51
C LEU A 666 -17.19 3.66 -5.42
N GLY A 667 -16.37 4.37 -4.64
CA GLY A 667 -16.88 5.26 -3.60
C GLY A 667 -15.90 5.60 -2.48
N THR A 668 -14.81 4.83 -2.35
CA THR A 668 -13.70 5.15 -1.43
C THR A 668 -13.08 6.51 -1.73
N VAL A 669 -12.37 7.06 -0.73
CA VAL A 669 -11.63 8.31 -0.79
C VAL A 669 -10.14 8.00 -0.72
N TRP A 670 -9.36 8.54 -1.66
CA TRP A 670 -7.93 8.25 -1.82
C TRP A 670 -7.10 9.52 -1.62
N PRO A 671 -6.06 9.53 -0.76
CA PRO A 671 -5.27 10.73 -0.51
C PRO A 671 -4.57 11.29 -1.75
N HIS A 672 -3.96 10.43 -2.58
CA HIS A 672 -3.24 10.87 -3.80
C HIS A 672 -4.19 11.49 -4.85
N ASP A 673 -5.36 10.88 -5.08
CA ASP A 673 -6.39 11.37 -5.99
C ASP A 673 -6.87 12.76 -5.55
N ASN A 674 -7.11 12.92 -4.25
CA ASN A 674 -7.50 14.21 -3.67
C ASN A 674 -6.37 15.26 -3.75
N ALA A 675 -5.11 14.86 -3.60
CA ALA A 675 -3.98 15.76 -3.75
C ALA A 675 -3.82 16.28 -5.19
N LEU A 676 -4.00 15.40 -6.18
CA LEU A 676 -4.01 15.77 -7.60
C LEU A 676 -5.23 16.62 -7.95
N LEU A 677 -6.41 16.30 -7.43
CA LEU A 677 -7.62 17.11 -7.60
C LEU A 677 -7.43 18.52 -7.02
N ALA A 678 -6.84 18.65 -5.82
CA ALA A 678 -6.54 19.96 -5.22
C ALA A 678 -5.59 20.79 -6.09
N ALA A 679 -4.60 20.16 -6.72
CA ALA A 679 -3.75 20.83 -7.70
C ALA A 679 -4.53 21.23 -8.97
N GLY A 680 -5.49 20.42 -9.39
CA GLY A 680 -6.46 20.78 -10.43
C GLY A 680 -7.31 21.99 -10.08
N CYS A 681 -7.82 22.08 -8.85
CA CYS A 681 -8.53 23.26 -8.35
C CYS A 681 -7.65 24.52 -8.46
N ARG A 682 -6.40 24.44 -7.99
CA ARG A 682 -5.44 25.56 -8.00
C ARG A 682 -5.12 26.06 -9.40
N ASN A 683 -4.98 25.15 -10.37
CA ASN A 683 -4.75 25.51 -11.77
C ASN A 683 -5.91 26.30 -12.39
N HIS A 684 -7.12 26.13 -11.86
CA HIS A 684 -8.33 26.84 -12.28
C HIS A 684 -8.76 27.92 -11.28
N GLY A 685 -7.86 28.38 -10.40
CA GLY A 685 -8.16 29.49 -9.46
C GLY A 685 -9.13 29.14 -8.33
N GLU A 686 -9.50 27.87 -8.16
CA GLU A 686 -10.45 27.38 -7.14
C GLU A 686 -9.73 27.09 -5.81
N ASP A 687 -9.14 28.14 -5.24
CA ASP A 687 -8.25 28.03 -4.07
C ASP A 687 -8.96 27.48 -2.82
N GLU A 688 -10.21 27.90 -2.57
CA GLU A 688 -11.00 27.42 -1.42
C GLU A 688 -11.29 25.92 -1.50
N ALA A 689 -11.59 25.41 -2.70
CA ALA A 689 -11.81 23.98 -2.91
C ALA A 689 -10.54 23.18 -2.60
N ALA A 690 -9.37 23.68 -3.05
CA ALA A 690 -8.09 23.06 -2.75
C ALA A 690 -7.79 23.03 -1.24
N LEU A 691 -8.00 24.14 -0.53
CA LEU A 691 -7.81 24.22 0.92
C LEU A 691 -8.78 23.33 1.70
N ARG A 692 -10.04 23.24 1.24
CA ARG A 692 -11.05 22.35 1.84
C ARG A 692 -10.65 20.88 1.70
N ILE A 693 -10.11 20.49 0.55
CA ILE A 693 -9.57 19.14 0.35
C ILE A 693 -8.34 18.89 1.22
N PHE A 694 -7.38 19.82 1.25
CA PHE A 694 -6.19 19.69 2.09
C PHE A 694 -6.59 19.52 3.56
N THR A 695 -7.50 20.36 4.06
CA THR A 695 -8.00 20.27 5.43
C THR A 695 -8.65 18.93 5.71
N ALA A 696 -9.52 18.44 4.81
CA ALA A 696 -10.18 17.16 5.00
C ALA A 696 -9.19 15.98 5.06
N ILE A 697 -8.15 15.98 4.22
CA ILE A 697 -7.12 14.92 4.21
C ILE A 697 -6.21 15.03 5.45
N ALA A 698 -5.82 16.23 5.87
CA ALA A 698 -5.02 16.44 7.07
C ALA A 698 -5.78 16.02 8.35
N GLU A 699 -7.06 16.38 8.46
CA GLU A 699 -7.91 15.94 9.56
C GLU A 699 -8.16 14.44 9.54
N ALA A 700 -8.36 13.84 8.36
CA ALA A 700 -8.49 12.40 8.23
C ALA A 700 -7.26 11.67 8.80
N ALA A 701 -6.05 12.15 8.48
CA ALA A 701 -4.80 11.60 9.00
C ALA A 701 -4.78 11.54 10.53
N ALA A 702 -5.33 12.54 11.22
CA ALA A 702 -5.37 12.60 12.69
C ALA A 702 -6.13 11.44 13.35
N HIS A 703 -7.04 10.78 12.62
CA HIS A 703 -7.79 9.62 13.11
C HIS A 703 -7.07 8.29 12.92
N PHE A 704 -6.03 8.25 12.09
CA PHE A 704 -5.24 7.05 11.88
C PHE A 704 -4.06 6.97 12.83
N ARG A 705 -3.70 5.75 13.18
CA ARG A 705 -2.62 5.47 14.10
C ARG A 705 -1.29 6.04 13.57
N HIS A 706 -0.58 6.77 14.43
CA HIS A 706 0.66 7.48 14.07
C HIS A 706 0.45 8.53 12.98
N GLN A 707 -0.78 9.03 12.81
CA GLN A 707 -1.13 10.01 11.78
C GLN A 707 -0.85 9.54 10.35
N ARG A 708 -0.81 8.22 10.14
CA ARG A 708 -0.47 7.58 8.87
C ARG A 708 -1.72 7.49 8.00
N LEU A 709 -1.73 8.21 6.88
CA LEU A 709 -2.79 8.05 5.90
C LEU A 709 -2.76 6.63 5.29
N PRO A 710 -3.91 5.94 5.23
CA PRO A 710 -4.01 4.67 4.53
C PRO A 710 -4.02 4.89 3.01
N GLU A 711 -3.83 3.79 2.27
CA GLU A 711 -4.05 3.74 0.82
C GLU A 711 -5.38 4.36 0.40
N ALA A 712 -6.46 3.98 1.09
CA ALA A 712 -7.81 4.46 0.86
C ALA A 712 -8.64 4.41 2.15
N MET A 713 -9.66 5.25 2.21
CA MET A 713 -10.68 5.30 3.27
C MET A 713 -12.03 4.94 2.69
N ALA A 714 -12.91 4.34 3.50
CA ALA A 714 -14.25 4.03 3.05
C ALA A 714 -15.05 5.31 2.79
N GLY A 715 -15.91 5.23 1.79
CA GLY A 715 -16.73 6.29 1.25
C GLY A 715 -17.93 6.68 2.10
N PHE A 716 -17.85 6.68 3.43
CA PHE A 716 -18.95 7.17 4.28
C PHE A 716 -18.87 8.67 4.51
N ARG A 717 -19.98 9.32 4.91
CA ARG A 717 -20.00 10.76 5.19
C ARG A 717 -19.41 11.02 6.56
N ARG A 718 -18.72 12.15 6.71
CA ARG A 718 -18.16 12.57 8.00
C ARG A 718 -19.22 12.75 9.08
N GLU A 719 -20.39 13.26 8.72
CA GLU A 719 -21.52 13.49 9.63
C GLU A 719 -21.97 12.21 10.36
N ASP A 720 -21.87 11.07 9.69
CA ASP A 720 -22.41 9.79 10.19
C ASP A 720 -21.49 9.14 11.25
N PHE A 721 -20.16 9.25 11.10
CA PHE A 721 -19.19 8.52 11.94
C PHE A 721 -18.17 9.40 12.67
N GLN A 722 -18.10 10.70 12.39
CA GLN A 722 -17.16 11.70 12.97
C GLN A 722 -15.67 11.32 12.94
N ALA A 723 -15.33 10.17 12.33
CA ALA A 723 -14.00 9.68 12.01
C ALA A 723 -14.08 8.99 10.62
N PRO A 724 -12.98 8.95 9.85
CA PRO A 724 -12.93 8.18 8.61
C PRO A 724 -13.11 6.68 8.90
N VAL A 725 -14.00 6.03 8.18
CA VAL A 725 -14.17 4.59 8.28
C VAL A 725 -13.03 3.89 7.52
N HIS A 726 -12.38 2.93 8.17
CA HIS A 726 -11.26 2.18 7.57
C HIS A 726 -11.73 1.36 6.37
N TYR A 727 -10.96 1.41 5.28
CA TYR A 727 -11.09 0.42 4.21
C TYR A 727 -10.39 -0.88 4.65
N PRO A 728 -11.08 -2.04 4.70
CA PRO A 728 -10.62 -3.20 5.48
C PRO A 728 -9.23 -3.76 5.16
N VAL A 729 -8.76 -3.56 3.93
CA VAL A 729 -7.54 -4.16 3.37
C VAL A 729 -6.53 -3.12 2.86
N ALA A 730 -6.77 -1.84 3.13
CA ALA A 730 -5.89 -0.76 2.67
C ALA A 730 -4.44 -1.01 3.10
N CYS A 731 -3.49 -0.75 2.19
CA CYS A 731 -2.09 -0.70 2.59
C CYS A 731 -1.85 0.42 3.60
N HIS A 732 -1.01 0.15 4.60
CA HIS A 732 -0.74 1.06 5.70
C HIS A 732 0.66 0.76 6.31
N PRO A 733 1.77 1.24 5.70
CA PRO A 733 1.82 2.43 4.84
C PRO A 733 1.66 2.15 3.34
N GLN A 734 1.38 3.22 2.60
CA GLN A 734 1.29 3.26 1.14
C GLN A 734 2.00 4.52 0.62
N ALA A 735 2.73 4.41 -0.49
CA ALA A 735 3.64 5.45 -1.00
C ALA A 735 2.95 6.70 -1.54
N TRP A 736 1.95 6.59 -2.43
CA TRP A 736 1.21 7.76 -2.95
C TRP A 736 0.36 8.46 -1.87
N ALA A 737 -0.02 7.74 -0.82
CA ALA A 737 -0.75 8.32 0.31
C ALA A 737 0.20 9.14 1.18
N ALA A 738 1.43 8.66 1.35
CA ALA A 738 2.50 9.40 2.01
C ALA A 738 3.00 10.59 1.17
N GLY A 739 3.05 10.48 -0.16
CA GLY A 739 3.42 11.60 -1.05
C GLY A 739 2.38 12.71 -1.12
N ALA A 740 1.10 12.40 -0.89
CA ALA A 740 -0.02 13.35 -0.97
C ALA A 740 0.15 14.60 -0.08
N ILE A 741 0.65 14.46 1.15
CA ILE A 741 0.82 15.61 2.08
C ILE A 741 1.91 16.58 1.60
N PRO A 742 3.15 16.15 1.31
CA PRO A 742 4.17 16.98 0.67
C PRO A 742 3.65 17.70 -0.59
N PHE A 743 2.86 17.00 -1.40
CA PHE A 743 2.32 17.55 -2.63
C PHE A 743 1.23 18.61 -2.39
N LEU A 744 0.33 18.39 -1.43
CA LEU A 744 -0.68 19.37 -1.02
C LEU A 744 -0.04 20.64 -0.47
N VAL A 745 1.02 20.51 0.34
CA VAL A 745 1.81 21.65 0.82
C VAL A 745 2.42 22.41 -0.37
N THR A 746 3.14 21.72 -1.26
CA THR A 746 3.77 22.33 -2.44
C THR A 746 2.75 23.08 -3.30
N THR A 747 1.59 22.47 -3.50
CA THR A 747 0.47 22.97 -4.30
C THR A 747 -0.19 24.21 -3.70
N CYS A 748 -0.49 24.19 -2.40
CA CYS A 748 -1.15 25.32 -1.73
C CYS A 748 -0.20 26.51 -1.53
N LEU A 749 1.09 26.24 -1.27
CA LEU A 749 2.11 27.29 -1.21
C LEU A 749 2.43 27.88 -2.60
N GLY A 750 1.99 27.24 -3.68
CA GLY A 750 2.13 27.77 -5.04
C GLY A 750 3.56 27.73 -5.57
N LEU A 751 4.33 26.69 -5.21
CA LEU A 751 5.74 26.58 -5.60
C LEU A 751 5.88 26.18 -7.07
N GLU A 752 6.32 27.11 -7.91
CA GLU A 752 6.54 26.90 -9.36
C GLU A 752 8.01 27.16 -9.73
N PRO A 753 8.84 26.10 -9.91
CA PRO A 753 10.25 26.28 -10.25
C PRO A 753 10.46 26.57 -11.75
N ASP A 754 11.43 27.43 -12.04
CA ASP A 754 12.10 27.54 -13.34
C ASP A 754 13.60 27.58 -13.09
N ALA A 755 14.15 26.42 -12.73
CA ALA A 755 15.56 26.29 -12.39
C ALA A 755 16.50 26.62 -13.55
N PHE A 756 16.05 26.46 -14.80
CA PHE A 756 16.82 26.90 -15.97
C PHE A 756 17.02 28.42 -16.01
N ALA A 757 16.06 29.18 -15.48
CA ALA A 757 16.18 30.63 -15.33
C ALA A 757 16.75 31.04 -13.96
N GLY A 758 17.08 30.08 -13.08
CA GLY A 758 17.44 30.34 -11.70
C GLY A 758 16.31 31.01 -10.92
N LYS A 759 15.05 30.60 -11.16
CA LYS A 759 13.86 31.23 -10.55
C LYS A 759 12.99 30.24 -9.80
N LEU A 760 12.38 30.72 -8.72
CA LEU A 760 11.22 30.11 -8.08
C LEU A 760 10.09 31.14 -8.03
N ARG A 761 8.98 30.85 -8.70
CA ARG A 761 7.75 31.63 -8.61
C ARG A 761 6.89 31.08 -7.48
N ILE A 762 6.27 31.97 -6.72
CA ILE A 762 5.32 31.67 -5.65
C ILE A 762 3.97 32.23 -6.06
N VAL A 763 3.07 31.37 -6.54
CA VAL A 763 1.82 31.78 -7.21
C VAL A 763 0.62 31.58 -6.29
N ARG A 764 -0.10 32.69 -6.00
CA ARG A 764 -1.31 32.71 -5.15
C ARG A 764 -1.14 31.92 -3.85
N PRO A 765 -0.09 32.12 -3.04
CA PRO A 765 0.19 31.24 -1.89
C PRO A 765 -0.97 31.25 -0.89
N ARG A 766 -1.39 30.06 -0.45
CA ARG A 766 -2.50 29.84 0.50
C ARG A 766 -2.10 28.86 1.59
N LEU A 767 -2.59 29.10 2.81
CA LEU A 767 -2.41 28.23 3.97
C LEU A 767 -3.77 27.71 4.45
N PRO A 768 -3.86 26.45 4.92
CA PRO A 768 -5.08 25.93 5.50
C PRO A 768 -5.36 26.56 6.87
N ASP A 769 -6.61 26.56 7.31
CA ASP A 769 -7.02 27.29 8.53
C ASP A 769 -6.33 26.82 9.81
N PHE A 770 -5.92 25.55 9.85
CA PHE A 770 -5.24 24.93 10.99
C PHE A 770 -3.74 25.27 11.07
N ALA A 771 -3.18 26.02 10.12
CA ALA A 771 -1.80 26.51 10.11
C ALA A 771 -1.77 28.01 9.82
N LYS A 772 -1.27 28.83 10.75
CA LYS A 772 -1.10 30.27 10.51
C LYS A 772 0.27 30.58 9.91
N HIS A 773 1.22 29.67 10.09
CA HIS A 773 2.60 29.86 9.70
C HIS A 773 3.22 28.55 9.22
N ILE A 774 3.89 28.57 8.06
CA ILE A 774 4.68 27.46 7.53
C ILE A 774 6.04 28.01 7.09
N ALA A 775 7.13 27.37 7.49
CA ALA A 775 8.47 27.63 6.97
C ALA A 775 9.05 26.41 6.27
N LEU A 776 9.66 26.64 5.12
CA LEU A 776 10.44 25.68 4.35
C LEU A 776 11.92 26.02 4.46
N HIS A 777 12.76 25.04 4.74
CA HIS A 777 14.22 25.21 4.80
C HIS A 777 14.93 24.25 3.86
N GLY A 778 15.90 24.77 3.11
CA GLY A 778 16.67 24.02 2.13
C GLY A 778 15.80 23.54 0.96
N LEU A 779 14.85 24.36 0.50
CA LEU A 779 14.11 24.08 -0.74
C LEU A 779 15.08 24.20 -1.92
N ARG A 780 15.28 23.14 -2.70
CA ARG A 780 16.31 23.09 -3.77
C ARG A 780 15.72 23.38 -5.14
N ILE A 781 16.35 24.30 -5.87
CA ILE A 781 15.99 24.69 -7.24
C ILE A 781 17.28 24.86 -8.04
N GLY A 782 17.53 23.95 -8.97
CA GLY A 782 18.82 23.83 -9.66
C GLY A 782 19.98 23.70 -8.68
N ASP A 783 21.05 24.47 -8.89
CA ASP A 783 22.19 24.56 -7.98
C ASP A 783 21.96 25.51 -6.79
N GLY A 784 20.76 26.10 -6.69
CA GLY A 784 20.37 27.03 -5.65
C GLY A 784 19.48 26.42 -4.57
N SER A 785 19.29 27.18 -3.49
CA SER A 785 18.32 26.83 -2.45
C SER A 785 17.64 28.06 -1.85
N ALA A 786 16.45 27.88 -1.29
CA ALA A 786 15.71 28.92 -0.59
C ALA A 786 15.20 28.43 0.78
N ASP A 787 15.24 29.34 1.74
CA ASP A 787 14.49 29.24 2.99
C ASP A 787 13.36 30.27 2.94
N LEU A 788 12.12 29.81 3.06
CA LEU A 788 10.92 30.61 2.86
C LEU A 788 10.01 30.52 4.09
N GLU A 789 9.40 31.64 4.46
CA GLU A 789 8.37 31.73 5.48
C GLU A 789 7.05 32.14 4.84
N PHE A 790 5.96 31.48 5.20
CA PHE A 790 4.61 31.81 4.76
C PHE A 790 3.74 32.10 5.98
N ARG A 791 3.06 33.25 5.98
CA ARG A 791 2.14 33.64 7.05
C ARG A 791 0.75 33.91 6.50
N ARG A 792 -0.26 33.26 7.07
CA ARG A 792 -1.65 33.43 6.67
C ARG A 792 -2.14 34.83 7.04
N THR A 793 -2.71 35.54 6.07
CA THR A 793 -3.47 36.77 6.26
C THR A 793 -4.97 36.50 6.06
N ALA A 794 -5.81 37.54 6.03
CA ALA A 794 -7.27 37.37 5.95
C ALA A 794 -7.72 36.67 4.65
N ASP A 795 -7.06 36.95 3.53
CA ASP A 795 -7.43 36.47 2.19
C ASP A 795 -6.28 35.77 1.44
N ARG A 796 -5.03 35.86 1.93
CA ARG A 796 -3.82 35.38 1.23
C ARG A 796 -2.77 34.82 2.20
N ALA A 797 -1.57 34.58 1.70
CA ALA A 797 -0.38 34.38 2.52
C ALA A 797 0.71 35.40 2.16
N GLU A 798 1.30 36.03 3.17
CA GLU A 798 2.54 36.79 3.02
C GLU A 798 3.72 35.83 2.94
N VAL A 799 4.68 36.14 2.08
CA VAL A 799 5.87 35.31 1.84
C VAL A 799 7.11 36.12 2.20
N THR A 800 7.90 35.61 3.15
CA THR A 800 9.19 36.17 3.53
C THR A 800 10.30 35.27 3.00
N ILE A 801 11.21 35.83 2.23
CA ILE A 801 12.42 35.13 1.79
C ILE A 801 13.46 35.29 2.90
N LEU A 802 13.73 34.21 3.64
CA LEU A 802 14.68 34.24 4.76
C LEU A 802 16.13 34.16 4.26
N ARG A 803 16.36 33.30 3.27
CA ARG A 803 17.66 33.07 2.68
C ARG A 803 17.52 32.52 1.26
N THR A 804 18.43 32.91 0.38
CA THR A 804 18.67 32.21 -0.89
C THR A 804 20.16 31.85 -1.03
N SER A 805 20.45 30.82 -1.81
CA SER A 805 21.80 30.43 -2.24
C SER A 805 21.77 30.02 -3.71
N GLY A 806 22.95 29.98 -4.34
CA GLY A 806 23.01 29.95 -5.81
C GLY A 806 22.43 31.25 -6.39
N GLN A 807 22.54 31.49 -7.68
CA GLN A 807 21.94 32.68 -8.31
C GLN A 807 20.40 32.55 -8.43
N LEU A 808 19.73 32.14 -7.35
CA LEU A 808 18.29 31.90 -7.27
C LEU A 808 17.53 33.18 -6.94
N SER A 809 16.61 33.56 -7.82
CA SER A 809 15.61 34.60 -7.59
C SER A 809 14.28 33.99 -7.17
N VAL A 810 13.63 34.59 -6.17
CA VAL A 810 12.29 34.20 -5.73
C VAL A 810 11.31 35.33 -6.05
N GLU A 811 10.29 35.02 -6.84
CA GLU A 811 9.28 35.99 -7.31
C GLU A 811 7.91 35.60 -6.71
N VAL A 812 7.25 36.56 -6.05
CA VAL A 812 5.94 36.32 -5.43
C VAL A 812 4.85 36.96 -6.28
N GLU A 813 3.93 36.14 -6.77
CA GLU A 813 2.77 36.56 -7.58
C GLU A 813 1.50 36.38 -6.74
N GLY A 814 0.91 37.52 -6.36
CA GLY A 814 -0.21 37.59 -5.44
C GLY A 814 -1.54 37.13 -5.99
#